data_AF-A0AAE1H0B7-F1
#
_entry.id   AF-A0AAE1H0B7-F1
#
_cell.length_a   1.000
_cell.length_b   1.000
_cell.length_c   1.000
_cell.angle_alpha   90.00
_cell.angle_beta   90.00
_cell.angle_gamma   90.00
#
_symmetry.space_group_name_H-M   'P 1'
#
loop_
_entity.id
_entity.type
_entity.pdbx_description
1 polymer ?
#
loop_
_entity_poly.entity_id
_entity_poly.type
_entity_poly.pdbx_seq_one_letter_code
_entity_poly.pdbx_strand_id
1 'polypeptide(L)'
;MMDLTLYLLKGSSSLVRFGGVLPKFSTVMKRHGKVLKIINEYSSSSSLSSLSHFEAQRTASNDKKSCFTTRTHTCGELTSKDIGCKVRVKGWIQYNRSKFLLLRDAYGMTQVLVEEMNDKMRQFIDGLPLESVIEVNGEVIARPKDQINNKMVTGDIEIKASDIRVLGAAPKQMPLQIKEKKLPTEDIRMKYRYLYLRYPHMQKTLRLRSQLFHSMREFLIQHHFVDVETPTLFRKTPGGAQEFVVPTQIPGHFYSLVQSPQQFKQLLMIGGLDRYFQIARCYRDETVRHDRQPEFTQLDIELSFVEREDIIKLIEELLKFSWPTSEERPDIPFLQMTFHDAMLNYGSDKPDLRFESKICDVTHLLNPQKNASICQQEVPGELSARAIIFPKAASVCKKDHLKEIKTEAMKNTIHSDLHMVPIKKFRDIKNSLQSVLSVEEINKIVDFLKVVEGDLLCLCIGKPLEVLKVLGLARVLTADALEANGFMVREVENRFLWIVDFPLFEESGMGSLLSAHHPFTQPHPDDMHLLESEPLKVRGLHYDLVLNGSEIGGGSIRISDAHLQKYILNDLLHLDTSTLQHLIDGLSLGCPPHGGIALGLDRLVAMICGVKSIREVIAFPKGLKGKDPMAGAPAPLTKEDAETYKLPFSHC
;
A
#
# COMPACT_ATOMS: atom_id res chain seq x y z
N MET A 1 36.17 0.16 18.16
CA MET A 1 37.33 0.71 18.89
C MET A 1 38.24 -0.45 19.28
N MET A 2 39.16 -0.81 18.39
CA MET A 2 40.45 -1.49 18.65
C MET A 2 41.12 -1.65 17.29
N ASP A 3 41.67 -0.55 16.82
CA ASP A 3 42.86 -0.50 15.97
C ASP A 3 43.46 0.89 16.11
N LEU A 4 44.79 0.96 15.99
CA LEU A 4 45.68 2.08 16.36
C LEU A 4 46.06 2.16 17.86
N THR A 5 46.98 1.29 18.26
CA THR A 5 47.98 1.64 19.29
C THR A 5 49.35 1.25 18.77
N LEU A 6 49.88 2.07 17.87
CA LEU A 6 51.29 2.09 17.49
C LEU A 6 51.51 3.42 16.75
N TYR A 7 51.99 4.45 17.47
CA TYR A 7 52.86 5.54 16.99
C TYR A 7 52.80 6.74 17.94
N LEU A 8 53.49 6.65 19.08
CA LEU A 8 54.00 7.84 19.77
C LEU A 8 55.23 7.42 20.58
N LEU A 9 56.43 7.60 20.01
CA LEU A 9 57.67 7.90 20.74
C LEU A 9 58.73 8.36 19.73
N LYS A 10 59.41 9.48 20.06
CA LYS A 10 60.34 10.33 19.26
C LYS A 10 59.60 11.43 18.49
N GLY A 11 59.79 12.72 18.71
CA GLY A 11 60.73 13.47 19.54
C GLY A 11 60.90 14.87 18.91
N SER A 12 61.28 15.87 19.72
CA SER A 12 61.68 17.25 19.34
C SER A 12 60.58 18.14 18.70
N SER A 13 60.46 19.44 18.94
CA SER A 13 61.15 20.44 19.77
C SER A 13 60.46 21.78 19.49
N SER A 14 60.04 22.54 20.50
CA SER A 14 60.14 24.01 20.53
C SER A 14 59.41 24.58 21.75
N LEU A 15 60.19 25.27 22.59
CA LEU A 15 59.73 26.10 23.70
C LEU A 15 58.86 27.27 23.21
N VAL A 16 57.81 27.60 23.97
CA VAL A 16 57.59 28.97 24.50
C VAL A 16 56.96 28.85 25.91
N ARG A 17 57.59 29.52 26.88
CA ARG A 17 57.17 29.67 28.28
C ARG A 17 56.21 30.85 28.45
N PHE A 18 55.38 30.79 29.50
CA PHE A 18 55.01 31.81 30.50
C PHE A 18 53.57 31.49 30.95
N GLY A 19 53.20 31.20 32.19
CA GLY A 19 53.81 31.41 33.50
C GLY A 19 52.71 31.95 34.41
N GLY A 20 52.30 31.25 35.48
CA GLY A 20 51.27 31.78 36.39
C GLY A 20 50.55 30.82 37.33
N VAL A 21 51.28 30.25 38.29
CA VAL A 21 50.90 30.08 39.72
C VAL A 21 49.61 29.29 40.10
N LEU A 22 49.85 28.00 40.43
CA LEU A 22 49.25 27.06 41.41
C LEU A 22 48.74 27.70 42.75
N PRO A 23 47.99 27.03 43.69
CA PRO A 23 48.07 25.57 43.97
C PRO A 23 46.86 24.80 44.61
N LYS A 24 47.01 23.47 44.60
CA LYS A 24 46.50 22.39 45.49
C LYS A 24 45.09 21.81 45.30
N PHE A 25 45.05 20.60 44.71
CA PHE A 25 44.14 19.52 45.15
C PHE A 25 44.91 18.20 45.27
N SER A 26 45.56 18.02 46.41
CA SER A 26 46.08 16.73 46.87
C SER A 26 44.96 15.92 47.53
N THR A 27 43.90 15.55 46.78
CA THR A 27 42.85 14.64 47.29
C THR A 27 42.08 13.87 46.19
N VAL A 28 42.75 13.33 45.16
CA VAL A 28 42.07 12.47 44.14
C VAL A 28 42.81 11.14 43.85
N MET A 29 43.67 10.69 44.76
CA MET A 29 44.35 9.37 44.68
C MET A 29 43.89 8.39 45.77
N LYS A 30 42.59 8.40 46.12
CA LYS A 30 41.94 7.35 46.95
C LYS A 30 40.53 6.96 46.49
N ARG A 31 40.12 7.30 45.27
CA ARG A 31 38.80 6.91 44.71
C ARG A 31 38.84 6.10 43.40
N HIS A 32 40.02 5.73 42.89
CA HIS A 32 40.14 4.94 41.66
C HIS A 32 40.38 3.42 41.90
N GLY A 33 40.40 2.96 43.15
CA GLY A 33 40.49 1.52 43.49
C GLY A 33 39.15 0.82 43.75
N LYS A 34 38.02 1.55 43.71
CA LYS A 34 36.67 1.00 43.98
C LYS A 34 35.72 1.02 42.77
N VAL A 35 36.15 1.61 41.65
CA VAL A 35 35.35 1.66 40.40
C VAL A 35 35.74 0.54 39.44
N LEU A 36 36.97 0.03 39.50
CA LEU A 36 37.45 -1.11 38.71
C LEU A 36 37.04 -2.49 39.24
N LYS A 37 36.37 -2.57 40.40
CA LYS A 37 35.81 -3.82 40.94
C LYS A 37 34.30 -3.98 40.69
N ILE A 38 33.60 -2.89 40.33
CA ILE A 38 32.17 -2.92 39.96
C ILE A 38 32.00 -3.22 38.46
N ILE A 39 33.03 -2.98 37.64
CA ILE A 39 32.97 -3.23 36.19
C ILE A 39 33.28 -4.70 35.84
N ASN A 40 34.06 -5.44 36.66
CA ASN A 40 34.37 -6.85 36.40
C ASN A 40 33.42 -7.87 37.05
N GLU A 41 32.48 -7.46 37.91
CA GLU A 41 31.42 -8.34 38.44
C GLU A 41 30.10 -8.24 37.65
N TYR A 42 30.01 -7.36 36.64
CA TYR A 42 28.84 -7.21 35.75
C TYR A 42 29.07 -7.74 34.32
N SER A 43 30.21 -8.38 34.05
CA SER A 43 30.57 -8.87 32.71
C SER A 43 30.50 -10.40 32.56
N SER A 44 29.94 -11.10 33.54
CA SER A 44 29.75 -12.55 33.45
C SER A 44 28.47 -12.96 34.15
N SER A 45 27.55 -13.53 33.36
CA SER A 45 26.25 -14.13 33.72
C SER A 45 25.05 -13.18 33.74
N SER A 46 23.99 -13.60 33.02
CA SER A 46 22.59 -13.17 33.08
C SER A 46 22.19 -11.86 32.38
N SER A 47 21.93 -11.94 31.06
CA SER A 47 20.96 -11.03 30.41
C SER A 47 20.24 -11.59 29.19
N LEU A 48 20.71 -12.70 28.59
CA LEU A 48 19.99 -13.35 27.47
C LEU A 48 18.97 -14.42 27.90
N SER A 49 19.09 -15.00 29.10
CA SER A 49 18.12 -15.98 29.61
C SER A 49 16.98 -15.36 30.43
N SER A 50 17.20 -14.21 31.07
CA SER A 50 16.20 -13.54 31.90
C SER A 50 15.13 -12.80 31.08
N LEU A 51 15.49 -12.27 29.90
CA LEU A 51 14.53 -11.74 28.92
C LEU A 51 13.63 -12.84 28.37
N SER A 52 14.21 -14.00 28.01
CA SER A 52 13.44 -15.16 27.55
C SER A 52 12.47 -15.72 28.61
N HIS A 53 12.80 -15.59 29.90
CA HIS A 53 11.95 -16.06 31.01
C HIS A 53 10.82 -15.06 31.33
N PHE A 54 11.09 -13.74 31.21
CA PHE A 54 10.07 -12.70 31.34
C PHE A 54 9.11 -12.66 30.13
N GLU A 55 9.61 -12.95 28.92
CA GLU A 55 8.80 -13.09 27.71
C GLU A 55 7.96 -14.37 27.75
N ALA A 56 8.53 -15.51 28.15
CA ALA A 56 7.81 -16.78 28.29
C ALA A 56 6.69 -16.73 29.35
N GLN A 57 6.88 -15.98 30.44
CA GLN A 57 5.84 -15.77 31.46
C GLN A 57 4.74 -14.80 30.99
N ARG A 58 5.06 -13.78 30.17
CA ARG A 58 4.04 -12.91 29.54
C ARG A 58 3.23 -13.64 28.47
N THR A 59 3.83 -14.51 27.67
CA THR A 59 3.13 -15.26 26.62
C THR A 59 2.13 -16.28 27.17
N ALA A 60 2.36 -16.81 28.38
CA ALA A 60 1.45 -17.79 28.98
C ALA A 60 0.24 -17.17 29.70
N SER A 61 0.34 -15.92 30.19
CA SER A 61 -0.74 -15.27 30.97
C SER A 61 -1.60 -14.29 30.17
N ASN A 62 -1.18 -13.85 28.98
CA ASN A 62 -1.90 -12.85 28.16
C ASN A 62 -2.87 -13.42 27.12
N ASP A 63 -2.98 -14.73 26.96
CA ASP A 63 -3.72 -15.33 25.84
C ASP A 63 -5.24 -15.52 26.10
N LYS A 64 -5.74 -15.01 27.24
CA LYS A 64 -7.18 -15.05 27.54
C LYS A 64 -7.92 -13.97 26.76
N LYS A 65 -8.41 -14.28 25.55
CA LYS A 65 -9.29 -13.43 24.72
C LYS A 65 -10.55 -12.92 25.44
N SER A 66 -10.89 -13.52 26.57
CA SER A 66 -12.02 -13.18 27.44
C SER A 66 -11.61 -12.39 28.70
N CYS A 67 -10.48 -11.67 28.69
CA CYS A 67 -10.14 -10.66 29.70
C CYS A 67 -10.94 -9.35 29.52
N PHE A 68 -11.13 -8.58 30.61
CA PHE A 68 -11.88 -7.32 30.64
C PHE A 68 -13.33 -7.41 30.12
N THR A 69 -13.96 -8.58 30.30
CA THR A 69 -15.32 -8.84 29.85
C THR A 69 -16.04 -9.78 30.82
N THR A 70 -17.36 -9.85 30.69
CA THR A 70 -18.23 -10.70 31.53
C THR A 70 -18.45 -12.09 30.94
N ARG A 71 -17.93 -12.40 29.74
CA ARG A 71 -17.88 -13.77 29.20
C ARG A 71 -16.66 -14.51 29.76
N THR A 72 -16.76 -15.83 29.91
CA THR A 72 -15.62 -16.67 30.31
C THR A 72 -14.82 -17.11 29.10
N HIS A 73 -15.50 -17.37 27.97
CA HIS A 73 -14.90 -17.83 26.72
C HIS A 73 -15.47 -17.08 25.52
N THR A 74 -14.71 -17.03 24.43
CA THR A 74 -15.21 -16.66 23.10
C THR A 74 -16.04 -17.80 22.52
N CYS A 75 -16.88 -17.49 21.53
CA CYS A 75 -17.65 -18.52 20.83
C CYS A 75 -16.78 -19.37 19.90
N GLY A 76 -15.49 -19.05 19.70
CA GLY A 76 -14.62 -19.75 18.75
C GLY A 76 -13.46 -20.53 19.37
N GLU A 77 -13.24 -20.45 20.69
CA GLU A 77 -12.04 -21.01 21.33
C GLU A 77 -12.27 -22.33 22.08
N LEU A 78 -13.52 -22.76 22.23
CA LEU A 78 -13.85 -24.01 22.93
C LEU A 78 -13.45 -25.24 22.09
N THR A 79 -12.93 -26.25 22.78
CA THR A 79 -12.43 -27.50 22.19
C THR A 79 -12.81 -28.70 23.06
N SER A 80 -12.50 -29.93 22.62
CA SER A 80 -12.59 -31.14 23.47
C SER A 80 -11.92 -31.03 24.85
N LYS A 81 -10.92 -30.16 25.02
CA LYS A 81 -10.24 -29.98 26.33
C LYS A 81 -11.14 -29.32 27.38
N ASP A 82 -12.20 -28.65 26.93
CA ASP A 82 -13.09 -27.85 27.78
C ASP A 82 -14.33 -28.65 28.23
N ILE A 83 -14.46 -29.92 27.84
CA ILE A 83 -15.61 -30.77 28.21
C ILE A 83 -15.74 -30.83 29.75
N GLY A 84 -16.96 -30.60 30.24
CA GLY A 84 -17.31 -30.52 31.67
C GLY A 84 -17.12 -29.12 32.28
N CYS A 85 -16.53 -28.17 31.56
CA CYS A 85 -16.38 -26.81 32.06
C CYS A 85 -17.70 -26.04 31.98
N LYS A 86 -18.01 -25.30 33.06
CA LYS A 86 -19.08 -24.30 33.05
C LYS A 86 -18.60 -23.04 32.35
N VAL A 87 -19.36 -22.60 31.35
CA VAL A 87 -18.99 -21.48 30.49
C VAL A 87 -20.11 -20.47 30.41
N ARG A 88 -19.72 -19.21 30.21
CA ARG A 88 -20.60 -18.11 29.84
C ARG A 88 -20.11 -17.51 28.54
N VAL A 89 -20.87 -17.70 27.48
CA VAL A 89 -20.58 -17.17 26.15
C VAL A 89 -21.63 -16.14 25.74
N LYS A 90 -21.23 -15.16 24.93
CA LYS A 90 -22.10 -14.08 24.45
C LYS A 90 -21.86 -13.87 22.97
N GLY A 91 -22.92 -13.74 22.18
CA GLY A 91 -22.80 -13.60 20.74
C GLY A 91 -24.13 -13.40 20.02
N TRP A 92 -24.07 -13.44 18.70
CA TRP A 92 -25.20 -13.33 17.78
C TRP A 92 -25.72 -14.70 17.36
N ILE A 93 -27.03 -14.87 17.32
CA ILE A 93 -27.66 -16.08 16.77
C ILE A 93 -27.44 -16.12 15.26
N GLN A 94 -26.57 -17.01 14.78
CA GLN A 94 -26.28 -17.22 13.36
C GLN A 94 -27.30 -18.17 12.71
N TYR A 95 -27.69 -19.22 13.44
CA TYR A 95 -28.70 -20.18 13.03
C TYR A 95 -29.55 -20.60 14.23
N ASN A 96 -30.82 -20.89 13.96
CA ASN A 96 -31.77 -21.36 14.96
C ASN A 96 -32.56 -22.54 14.37
N ARG A 97 -32.52 -23.69 15.05
CA ARG A 97 -33.28 -24.90 14.74
C ARG A 97 -33.97 -25.43 16.00
N SER A 98 -34.69 -24.54 16.71
CA SER A 98 -35.41 -24.82 17.96
C SER A 98 -34.50 -25.35 19.08
N LYS A 99 -34.17 -26.65 19.07
CA LYS A 99 -33.29 -27.28 20.07
C LYS A 99 -31.81 -26.90 19.93
N PHE A 100 -31.40 -26.44 18.74
CA PHE A 100 -30.01 -26.09 18.46
C PHE A 100 -29.90 -24.64 18.00
N LEU A 101 -29.05 -23.88 18.68
CA LEU A 101 -28.62 -22.55 18.25
C LEU A 101 -27.16 -22.60 17.83
N LEU A 102 -26.82 -21.82 16.81
CA LEU A 102 -25.42 -21.53 16.50
C LEU A 102 -25.13 -20.10 16.95
N LEU A 103 -24.28 -19.96 17.97
CA LEU A 103 -23.90 -18.68 18.52
C LEU A 103 -22.56 -18.25 17.91
N ARG A 104 -22.52 -17.05 17.32
CA ARG A 104 -21.34 -16.47 16.67
C ARG A 104 -20.83 -15.27 17.47
N ASP A 105 -19.53 -15.14 17.60
CA ASP A 105 -18.88 -13.86 17.95
C ASP A 105 -17.77 -13.54 16.95
N ALA A 106 -16.91 -12.58 17.26
CA ALA A 106 -15.83 -12.16 16.36
C ALA A 106 -14.72 -13.21 16.18
N TYR A 107 -14.71 -14.28 16.98
CA TYR A 107 -13.64 -15.28 17.05
C TYR A 107 -14.06 -16.63 16.48
N GLY A 108 -15.36 -16.86 16.32
CA GLY A 108 -15.88 -18.08 15.73
C GLY A 108 -17.33 -18.34 16.11
N MET A 109 -17.72 -19.61 16.04
CA MET A 109 -19.08 -20.08 16.32
C MET A 109 -19.04 -21.30 17.21
N THR A 110 -20.01 -21.45 18.12
CA THR A 110 -20.22 -22.66 18.93
C THR A 110 -21.69 -23.03 18.90
N GLN A 111 -21.98 -24.34 18.86
CA GLN A 111 -23.33 -24.85 18.95
C GLN A 111 -23.80 -24.84 20.41
N VAL A 112 -25.05 -24.45 20.62
CA VAL A 112 -25.73 -24.46 21.91
C VAL A 112 -26.91 -25.42 21.80
N LEU A 113 -26.94 -26.40 22.70
CA LEU A 113 -28.01 -27.37 22.86
C LEU A 113 -28.96 -26.89 23.97
N VAL A 114 -30.26 -26.85 23.65
CA VAL A 114 -31.34 -26.60 24.60
C VAL A 114 -32.11 -27.91 24.80
N GLU A 115 -31.76 -28.65 25.86
CA GLU A 115 -32.27 -30.01 26.10
C GLU A 115 -33.69 -30.00 26.71
N GLU A 116 -33.92 -29.17 27.73
CA GLU A 116 -35.22 -29.03 28.41
C GLU A 116 -36.13 -28.02 27.69
N MET A 117 -36.84 -28.51 26.68
CA MET A 117 -37.71 -27.68 25.85
C MET A 117 -39.18 -27.79 26.28
N ASN A 118 -39.57 -27.09 27.35
CA ASN A 118 -40.99 -26.88 27.63
C ASN A 118 -41.62 -25.92 26.60
N ASP A 119 -42.96 -25.87 26.51
CA ASP A 119 -43.63 -25.08 25.47
C ASP A 119 -43.28 -23.58 25.52
N LYS A 120 -43.04 -23.04 26.73
CA LYS A 120 -42.62 -21.64 26.90
C LYS A 120 -41.21 -21.38 26.38
N MET A 121 -40.25 -22.25 26.70
CA MET A 121 -38.87 -22.18 26.20
C MET A 121 -38.85 -22.36 24.69
N ARG A 122 -39.65 -23.29 24.15
CA ARG A 122 -39.78 -23.48 22.71
C ARG A 122 -40.28 -22.22 22.01
N GLN A 123 -41.39 -21.66 22.50
CA GLN A 123 -41.94 -20.41 21.95
C GLN A 123 -40.94 -19.24 22.06
N PHE A 124 -40.20 -19.17 23.17
CA PHE A 124 -39.15 -18.18 23.35
C PHE A 124 -38.04 -18.35 22.30
N ILE A 125 -37.44 -19.53 22.19
CA ILE A 125 -36.33 -19.81 21.26
C ILE A 125 -36.78 -19.68 19.80
N ASP A 126 -37.92 -20.28 19.42
CA ASP A 126 -38.47 -20.16 18.06
C ASP A 126 -38.85 -18.70 17.72
N GLY A 127 -39.17 -17.90 18.74
CA GLY A 127 -39.45 -16.48 18.61
C GLY A 127 -38.21 -15.60 18.43
N LEU A 128 -37.00 -16.08 18.75
CA LEU A 128 -35.76 -15.29 18.66
C LEU A 128 -35.32 -15.12 17.19
N PRO A 129 -35.32 -13.87 16.67
CA PRO A 129 -34.83 -13.61 15.33
C PRO A 129 -33.33 -13.86 15.23
N LEU A 130 -32.87 -14.26 14.03
CA LEU A 130 -31.44 -14.32 13.71
C LEU A 130 -30.78 -12.95 13.94
N GLU A 131 -29.50 -12.96 14.24
CA GLU A 131 -28.72 -11.77 14.61
C GLU A 131 -29.14 -11.10 15.93
N SER A 132 -30.05 -11.71 16.71
CA SER A 132 -30.26 -11.31 18.10
C SER A 132 -29.03 -11.66 18.94
N VAL A 133 -28.70 -10.80 19.90
CA VAL A 133 -27.58 -10.98 20.82
C VAL A 133 -28.08 -11.68 22.07
N ILE A 134 -27.44 -12.81 22.41
CA ILE A 134 -27.76 -13.59 23.60
C ILE A 134 -26.52 -13.87 24.44
N GLU A 135 -26.75 -14.04 25.74
CA GLU A 135 -25.84 -14.68 26.68
C GLU A 135 -26.33 -16.10 26.94
N VAL A 136 -25.40 -17.05 26.95
CA VAL A 136 -25.65 -18.44 27.29
C VAL A 136 -24.72 -18.82 28.43
N ASN A 137 -25.32 -19.23 29.56
CA ASN A 137 -24.62 -19.97 30.61
C ASN A 137 -24.90 -21.45 30.42
N GLY A 138 -23.87 -22.30 30.51
CA GLY A 138 -24.03 -23.73 30.29
C GLY A 138 -22.77 -24.53 30.58
N GLU A 139 -22.80 -25.80 30.22
CA GLU A 139 -21.69 -26.74 30.35
C GLU A 139 -21.26 -27.26 28.98
N VAL A 140 -19.95 -27.36 28.73
CA VAL A 140 -19.43 -27.90 27.48
C VAL A 140 -19.54 -29.42 27.52
N ILE A 141 -20.12 -30.01 26.47
CA ILE A 141 -20.27 -31.46 26.31
C ILE A 141 -19.73 -31.89 24.94
N ALA A 142 -19.33 -33.15 24.83
CA ALA A 142 -18.99 -33.74 23.54
C ALA A 142 -20.25 -33.92 22.69
N ARG A 143 -20.14 -33.67 21.38
CA ARG A 143 -21.20 -34.06 20.45
C ARG A 143 -21.25 -35.58 20.30
N PRO A 144 -22.43 -36.15 20.00
CA PRO A 144 -22.52 -37.52 19.51
C PRO A 144 -21.58 -37.75 18.32
N LYS A 145 -20.98 -38.94 18.21
CA LYS A 145 -19.96 -39.25 17.19
C LYS A 145 -20.47 -39.03 15.75
N ASP A 146 -21.74 -39.25 15.51
CA ASP A 146 -22.44 -39.05 14.23
C ASP A 146 -22.77 -37.57 13.92
N GLN A 147 -22.62 -36.67 14.90
CA GLN A 147 -22.96 -35.24 14.79
C GLN A 147 -21.74 -34.31 14.87
N ILE A 148 -20.52 -34.87 14.85
CA ILE A 148 -19.28 -34.10 14.80
C ILE A 148 -19.21 -33.34 13.48
N ASN A 149 -18.97 -32.03 13.56
CA ASN A 149 -18.84 -31.17 12.39
C ASN A 149 -17.37 -30.79 12.14
N ASN A 150 -16.67 -31.57 11.33
CA ASN A 150 -15.25 -31.33 10.98
C ASN A 150 -14.99 -30.00 10.23
N LYS A 151 -16.03 -29.24 9.86
CA LYS A 151 -15.89 -27.90 9.25
C LYS A 151 -15.82 -26.77 10.27
N MET A 152 -16.03 -27.06 11.56
CA MET A 152 -15.98 -26.09 12.65
C MET A 152 -14.90 -26.45 13.64
N VAL A 153 -14.17 -25.45 14.14
CA VAL A 153 -13.17 -25.62 15.22
C VAL A 153 -13.80 -26.24 16.47
N THR A 154 -15.01 -25.80 16.80
CA THR A 154 -15.84 -26.25 17.93
C THR A 154 -16.78 -27.41 17.53
N GLY A 155 -16.43 -28.13 16.47
CA GLY A 155 -17.31 -29.11 15.81
C GLY A 155 -17.46 -30.42 16.55
N ASP A 156 -16.55 -30.71 17.48
CA ASP A 156 -16.50 -31.87 18.37
C ASP A 156 -17.28 -31.65 19.68
N ILE A 157 -17.59 -30.40 20.02
CA ILE A 157 -18.27 -30.00 21.25
C ILE A 157 -19.55 -29.20 21.00
N GLU A 158 -20.39 -29.09 22.03
CA GLU A 158 -21.50 -28.15 22.11
C GLU A 158 -21.71 -27.68 23.56
N ILE A 159 -22.42 -26.57 23.75
CA ILE A 159 -22.75 -26.06 25.09
C ILE A 159 -24.17 -26.49 25.43
N LYS A 160 -24.33 -27.33 26.44
CA LYS A 160 -25.63 -27.61 27.05
C LYS A 160 -26.06 -26.39 27.87
N ALA A 161 -27.04 -25.64 27.36
CA ALA A 161 -27.50 -24.41 27.97
C ALA A 161 -28.27 -24.68 29.27
N SER A 162 -27.87 -24.01 30.35
CA SER A 162 -28.62 -23.95 31.61
C SER A 162 -29.45 -22.67 31.72
N ASP A 163 -29.00 -21.57 31.10
CA ASP A 163 -29.70 -20.28 31.12
C ASP A 163 -29.38 -19.50 29.83
N ILE A 164 -30.41 -18.90 29.22
CA ILE A 164 -30.28 -18.08 28.01
C ILE A 164 -30.94 -16.73 28.26
N ARG A 165 -30.19 -15.65 28.07
CA ARG A 165 -30.67 -14.27 28.24
C ARG A 165 -30.52 -13.49 26.95
N VAL A 166 -31.56 -12.78 26.55
CA VAL A 166 -31.49 -11.84 25.42
C VAL A 166 -30.85 -10.55 25.90
N LEU A 167 -29.73 -10.18 25.28
CA LEU A 167 -29.03 -8.92 25.53
C LEU A 167 -29.50 -7.83 24.57
N GLY A 168 -29.89 -8.21 23.35
CA GLY A 168 -30.44 -7.29 22.36
C GLY A 168 -31.17 -8.06 21.26
N ALA A 169 -32.48 -7.85 21.13
CA ALA A 169 -33.28 -8.49 20.10
C ALA A 169 -33.06 -7.82 18.74
N ALA A 170 -32.84 -8.63 17.69
CA ALA A 170 -32.83 -8.15 16.31
C ALA A 170 -34.26 -8.08 15.74
N PRO A 171 -34.53 -7.20 14.75
CA PRO A 171 -35.79 -7.22 14.04
C PRO A 171 -35.95 -8.51 13.21
N LYS A 172 -37.19 -8.96 13.02
CA LYS A 172 -37.49 -10.15 12.20
C LYS A 172 -36.99 -10.02 10.76
N GLN A 173 -37.10 -8.82 10.19
CA GLN A 173 -36.62 -8.52 8.84
C GLN A 173 -35.36 -7.68 8.91
N MET A 174 -34.21 -8.34 8.74
CA MET A 174 -32.91 -7.68 8.66
C MET A 174 -32.68 -7.12 7.24
N PRO A 175 -32.07 -5.93 7.10
CA PRO A 175 -31.74 -5.37 5.78
C PRO A 175 -30.62 -6.15 5.08
N LEU A 176 -29.85 -6.93 5.84
CA LEU A 176 -28.72 -7.74 5.39
C LEU A 176 -28.73 -9.05 6.17
N GLN A 177 -28.67 -10.19 5.49
CA GLN A 177 -28.45 -11.49 6.12
C GLN A 177 -26.97 -11.82 6.09
N ILE A 178 -26.39 -12.29 7.20
CA ILE A 178 -24.99 -12.69 7.27
C ILE A 178 -24.86 -14.13 6.75
N LYS A 179 -24.66 -14.27 5.42
CA LYS A 179 -24.54 -15.56 4.73
C LYS A 179 -23.40 -15.50 3.71
N GLU A 180 -22.42 -16.41 3.81
CA GLU A 180 -21.20 -16.35 2.99
C GLU A 180 -21.43 -16.58 1.49
N LYS A 181 -22.42 -17.40 1.10
CA LYS A 181 -22.59 -17.84 -0.29
C LYS A 181 -23.02 -16.74 -1.28
N LYS A 182 -23.57 -15.62 -0.80
CA LYS A 182 -24.02 -14.52 -1.66
C LYS A 182 -23.84 -13.19 -0.95
N LEU A 183 -22.82 -12.45 -1.38
CA LEU A 183 -22.59 -11.09 -0.91
C LEU A 183 -23.70 -10.15 -1.42
N PRO A 184 -24.21 -9.25 -0.56
CA PRO A 184 -25.14 -8.20 -0.98
C PRO A 184 -24.48 -7.19 -1.93
N THR A 185 -25.30 -6.42 -2.65
CA THR A 185 -24.80 -5.37 -3.55
C THR A 185 -23.96 -4.35 -2.78
N GLU A 186 -23.01 -3.70 -3.45
CA GLU A 186 -22.13 -2.71 -2.83
C GLU A 186 -22.92 -1.62 -2.08
N ASP A 187 -23.98 -1.09 -2.68
CA ASP A 187 -24.83 -0.06 -2.05
C ASP A 187 -25.40 -0.51 -0.69
N ILE A 188 -25.89 -1.75 -0.60
CA ILE A 188 -26.42 -2.30 0.65
C ILE A 188 -25.28 -2.51 1.65
N ARG A 189 -24.12 -3.01 1.19
CA ARG A 189 -22.94 -3.22 2.04
C ARG A 189 -22.41 -1.91 2.62
N MET A 190 -22.44 -0.82 1.86
CA MET A 190 -22.01 0.50 2.32
C MET A 190 -23.05 1.12 3.27
N LYS A 191 -24.34 1.08 2.91
CA LYS A 191 -25.41 1.63 3.76
C LYS A 191 -25.51 0.95 5.13
N TYR A 192 -25.34 -0.37 5.16
CA TYR A 192 -25.40 -1.17 6.39
C TYR A 192 -24.01 -1.70 6.79
N ARG A 193 -22.97 -0.87 6.63
CA ARG A 193 -21.57 -1.28 6.83
C ARG A 193 -21.32 -1.92 8.19
N TYR A 194 -21.92 -1.41 9.25
CA TYR A 194 -21.83 -1.97 10.61
C TYR A 194 -22.36 -3.41 10.72
N LEU A 195 -23.36 -3.82 9.91
CA LEU A 195 -23.78 -5.22 9.81
C LEU A 195 -22.84 -6.02 8.91
N TYR A 196 -22.38 -5.41 7.81
CA TYR A 196 -21.45 -6.06 6.90
C TYR A 196 -20.11 -6.41 7.56
N LEU A 197 -19.65 -5.60 8.52
CA LEU A 197 -18.47 -5.89 9.34
C LEU A 197 -18.60 -7.20 10.15
N ARG A 198 -19.79 -7.77 10.32
CA ARG A 198 -20.00 -9.08 10.99
C ARG A 198 -19.60 -10.27 10.12
N TYR A 199 -19.40 -10.07 8.82
CA TYR A 199 -18.95 -11.15 7.93
C TYR A 199 -17.54 -11.62 8.34
N PRO A 200 -17.27 -12.94 8.35
CA PRO A 200 -15.96 -13.48 8.74
C PRO A 200 -14.78 -12.90 7.96
N HIS A 201 -14.92 -12.69 6.65
CA HIS A 201 -13.85 -12.10 5.84
C HIS A 201 -13.56 -10.66 6.25
N MET A 202 -14.58 -9.83 6.55
CA MET A 202 -14.38 -8.47 7.05
C MET A 202 -13.67 -8.44 8.41
N GLN A 203 -14.04 -9.36 9.32
CA GLN A 203 -13.35 -9.52 10.60
C GLN A 203 -11.88 -9.90 10.42
N LYS A 204 -11.60 -10.88 9.53
CA LYS A 204 -10.23 -11.30 9.21
C LYS A 204 -9.41 -10.13 8.66
N THR A 205 -9.96 -9.42 7.67
CA THR A 205 -9.27 -8.31 7.00
C THR A 205 -8.90 -7.17 7.93
N LEU A 206 -9.84 -6.69 8.76
CA LEU A 206 -9.55 -5.58 9.69
C LEU A 206 -8.58 -5.97 10.80
N ARG A 207 -8.61 -7.23 11.25
CA ARG A 207 -7.64 -7.75 12.23
C ARG A 207 -6.26 -7.92 11.62
N LEU A 208 -6.18 -8.44 10.39
CA LEU A 208 -4.92 -8.53 9.65
C LEU A 208 -4.30 -7.14 9.45
N ARG A 209 -5.10 -6.15 9.05
CA ARG A 209 -4.67 -4.75 8.97
C ARG A 209 -4.07 -4.26 10.29
N SER A 210 -4.78 -4.48 11.40
CA SER A 210 -4.32 -4.07 12.72
C SER A 210 -3.01 -4.75 13.11
N GLN A 211 -2.87 -6.05 12.83
CA GLN A 211 -1.66 -6.82 13.12
C GLN A 211 -0.47 -6.34 12.28
N LEU A 212 -0.66 -6.14 10.97
CA LEU A 212 0.35 -5.60 10.08
C LEU A 212 0.86 -4.24 10.59
N PHE A 213 -0.05 -3.34 10.95
CA PHE A 213 0.32 -2.01 11.43
C PHE A 213 1.07 -2.07 12.75
N HIS A 214 0.70 -3.00 13.64
CA HIS A 214 1.42 -3.22 14.89
C HIS A 214 2.84 -3.72 14.62
N SER A 215 3.02 -4.73 13.77
CA SER A 215 4.34 -5.26 13.42
C SER A 215 5.23 -4.25 12.71
N MET A 216 4.66 -3.39 11.85
CA MET A 216 5.40 -2.27 11.24
C MET A 216 5.90 -1.27 12.28
N ARG A 217 5.05 -0.88 13.25
CA ARG A 217 5.46 0.00 14.36
C ARG A 217 6.54 -0.64 15.22
N GLU A 218 6.37 -1.91 15.55
CA GLU A 218 7.33 -2.67 16.36
C GLU A 218 8.71 -2.66 15.70
N PHE A 219 8.79 -2.98 14.41
CA PHE A 219 10.04 -2.93 13.66
C PHE A 219 10.67 -1.54 13.69
N LEU A 220 9.92 -0.49 13.35
CA LEU A 220 10.47 0.86 13.28
C LEU A 220 10.96 1.36 14.64
N ILE A 221 10.22 1.08 15.72
CA ILE A 221 10.61 1.44 17.09
C ILE A 221 11.87 0.67 17.52
N GLN A 222 11.99 -0.62 17.17
CA GLN A 222 13.20 -1.40 17.43
C GLN A 222 14.43 -0.85 16.68
N HIS A 223 14.20 -0.19 15.54
CA HIS A 223 15.22 0.51 14.74
C HIS A 223 15.34 2.01 15.08
N HIS A 224 14.90 2.41 16.28
CA HIS A 224 15.02 3.76 16.85
C HIS A 224 14.29 4.88 16.10
N PHE A 225 13.28 4.54 15.30
CA PHE A 225 12.39 5.57 14.75
C PHE A 225 11.40 6.08 15.79
N VAL A 226 11.00 7.34 15.65
CA VAL A 226 10.02 8.00 16.52
C VAL A 226 8.69 8.17 15.77
N ASP A 227 7.59 7.67 16.35
CA ASP A 227 6.22 7.89 15.85
C ASP A 227 5.81 9.32 16.20
N VAL A 228 5.78 10.23 15.22
CA VAL A 228 5.47 11.65 15.43
C VAL A 228 4.22 12.04 14.66
N GLU A 229 3.20 12.51 15.38
CA GLU A 229 2.00 13.06 14.76
C GLU A 229 2.29 14.44 14.15
N THR A 230 1.82 14.65 12.91
CA THR A 230 1.95 15.94 12.21
C THR A 230 0.58 16.59 12.00
N PRO A 231 0.48 17.94 11.99
CA PRO A 231 -0.78 18.64 11.78
C PRO A 231 -1.49 18.23 10.48
N THR A 232 -2.82 18.10 10.55
CA THR A 232 -3.68 17.85 9.37
C THR A 232 -4.24 19.13 8.74
N LEU A 233 -4.52 20.14 9.57
CA LEU A 233 -4.92 21.49 9.15
C LEU A 233 -3.67 22.31 8.86
N PHE A 234 -3.39 22.57 7.59
CA PHE A 234 -2.18 23.27 7.19
C PHE A 234 -2.44 24.32 6.11
N ARG A 235 -1.38 24.98 5.63
CA ARG A 235 -1.46 25.88 4.48
C ARG A 235 -1.49 25.07 3.18
N LYS A 236 -2.19 25.59 2.18
CA LYS A 236 -2.18 25.03 0.82
C LYS A 236 -0.77 24.98 0.24
N THR A 237 -0.42 23.84 -0.34
CA THR A 237 0.87 23.63 -1.01
C THR A 237 0.71 23.84 -2.52
N PRO A 238 1.67 24.47 -3.22
CA PRO A 238 1.65 24.57 -4.67
C PRO A 238 2.00 23.21 -5.30
N GLY A 239 1.29 22.86 -6.38
CA GLY A 239 1.43 21.57 -7.08
C GLY A 239 0.65 20.42 -6.45
N GLY A 240 0.79 19.21 -7.04
CA GLY A 240 0.12 17.99 -6.57
C GLY A 240 -1.37 17.90 -6.91
N ALA A 241 -2.11 17.09 -6.13
CA ALA A 241 -3.55 16.91 -6.29
C ALA A 241 -4.34 18.11 -5.75
N GLN A 242 -5.64 18.17 -6.03
CA GLN A 242 -6.51 19.14 -5.38
C GLN A 242 -6.66 18.81 -3.88
N GLU A 243 -6.61 19.83 -3.03
CA GLU A 243 -6.73 19.72 -1.57
C GLU A 243 -8.13 20.08 -1.09
N PHE A 244 -8.60 19.39 -0.06
CA PHE A 244 -9.81 19.79 0.67
C PHE A 244 -9.53 21.04 1.51
N VAL A 245 -10.43 22.01 1.47
CA VAL A 245 -10.36 23.22 2.28
C VAL A 245 -11.24 23.12 3.52
N VAL A 246 -10.78 23.70 4.63
CA VAL A 246 -11.50 23.78 5.90
C VAL A 246 -11.66 25.25 6.28
N PRO A 247 -12.89 25.79 6.30
CA PRO A 247 -13.12 27.19 6.61
C PRO A 247 -12.78 27.52 8.06
N THR A 248 -12.41 28.78 8.30
CA THR A 248 -12.23 29.33 9.64
C THR A 248 -13.27 30.41 9.92
N GLN A 249 -13.42 30.82 11.17
CA GLN A 249 -14.29 31.95 11.55
C GLN A 249 -13.71 33.32 11.10
N ILE A 250 -12.43 33.33 10.70
CA ILE A 250 -11.78 34.52 10.15
C ILE A 250 -12.12 34.58 8.66
N PRO A 251 -12.87 35.59 8.21
CA PRO A 251 -13.32 35.66 6.82
C PRO A 251 -12.12 35.67 5.86
N GLY A 252 -12.25 34.91 4.77
CA GLY A 252 -11.21 34.75 3.75
C GLY A 252 -10.05 33.82 4.12
N HIS A 253 -10.03 33.26 5.33
CA HIS A 253 -8.96 32.37 5.79
C HIS A 253 -9.46 30.93 5.91
N PHE A 254 -8.67 30.00 5.36
CA PHE A 254 -8.97 28.57 5.29
C PHE A 254 -7.71 27.77 5.61
N TYR A 255 -7.89 26.59 6.20
CA TYR A 255 -6.87 25.55 6.17
C TYR A 255 -7.06 24.66 4.93
N SER A 256 -6.01 23.95 4.56
CA SER A 256 -6.05 22.80 3.66
C SER A 256 -5.78 21.53 4.45
N LEU A 257 -6.48 20.45 4.12
CA LEU A 257 -6.10 19.12 4.57
C LEU A 257 -4.87 18.62 3.80
N VAL A 258 -3.88 18.13 4.53
CA VAL A 258 -2.60 17.70 3.96
C VAL A 258 -2.73 16.47 3.03
N GLN A 259 -2.10 16.54 1.86
CA GLN A 259 -2.01 15.40 0.92
C GLN A 259 -1.07 14.31 1.42
N SER A 260 -0.07 14.71 2.21
CA SER A 260 0.87 13.86 2.93
C SER A 260 1.65 14.73 3.93
N PRO A 261 2.34 14.16 4.93
CA PRO A 261 3.22 14.89 5.85
C PRO A 261 4.53 15.42 5.22
N GLN A 262 4.65 15.47 3.89
CA GLN A 262 5.91 15.70 3.16
C GLN A 262 6.71 16.93 3.59
N GLN A 263 6.05 18.04 3.92
CA GLN A 263 6.77 19.24 4.40
C GLN A 263 7.23 19.06 5.86
N PHE A 264 6.38 18.50 6.71
CA PHE A 264 6.69 18.32 8.13
C PHE A 264 7.81 17.32 8.36
N LYS A 265 7.84 16.20 7.63
CA LYS A 265 8.89 15.20 7.81
C LYS A 265 10.28 15.74 7.46
N GLN A 266 10.40 16.62 6.46
CA GLN A 266 11.65 17.33 6.15
C GLN A 266 12.03 18.29 7.28
N LEU A 267 11.07 19.06 7.80
CA LEU A 267 11.30 19.94 8.95
C LEU A 267 11.71 19.19 10.22
N LEU A 268 11.23 17.95 10.41
CA LEU A 268 11.66 17.09 11.51
C LEU A 268 13.11 16.62 11.34
N MET A 269 13.58 16.40 10.10
CA MET A 269 15.00 16.13 9.83
C MET A 269 15.87 17.35 10.13
N ILE A 270 15.42 18.55 9.72
CA ILE A 270 16.05 19.82 10.10
C ILE A 270 16.08 20.01 11.63
N GLY A 271 15.00 19.60 12.31
CA GLY A 271 14.89 19.62 13.77
C GLY A 271 15.74 18.59 14.51
N GLY A 272 16.50 17.75 13.80
CA GLY A 272 17.42 16.78 14.40
C GLY A 272 16.75 15.51 14.94
N LEU A 273 15.55 15.16 14.46
CA LEU A 273 14.86 13.93 14.90
C LEU A 273 15.56 12.64 14.41
N ASP A 274 16.38 12.74 13.36
CA ASP A 274 17.13 11.66 12.69
C ASP A 274 16.26 10.59 11.99
N ARG A 275 15.27 10.02 12.70
CA ARG A 275 14.43 8.91 12.22
C ARG A 275 12.97 9.12 12.59
N TYR A 276 12.18 9.42 11.58
CA TYR A 276 10.75 9.70 11.72
C TYR A 276 9.93 8.60 11.06
N PHE A 277 8.82 8.24 11.70
CA PHE A 277 7.71 7.63 10.99
C PHE A 277 6.36 8.12 11.49
N GLN A 278 5.32 7.91 10.69
CA GLN A 278 3.93 8.10 11.10
C GLN A 278 3.02 7.21 10.26
N ILE A 279 2.02 6.58 10.91
CA ILE A 279 0.86 6.04 10.17
C ILE A 279 -0.16 7.16 10.01
N ALA A 280 0.03 7.99 8.97
CA ALA A 280 -0.68 9.22 8.75
C ALA A 280 -1.97 9.04 7.93
N ARG A 281 -2.99 9.86 8.21
CA ARG A 281 -4.15 10.04 7.33
C ARG A 281 -3.84 11.14 6.31
N CYS A 282 -4.03 10.81 5.05
CA CYS A 282 -3.78 11.68 3.90
C CYS A 282 -5.07 11.98 3.16
N TYR A 283 -5.18 13.16 2.56
CA TYR A 283 -6.41 13.65 1.94
C TYR A 283 -6.16 14.15 0.51
N ARG A 284 -6.94 13.68 -0.46
CA ARG A 284 -6.86 14.13 -1.86
C ARG A 284 -8.27 14.30 -2.42
N ASP A 285 -8.60 15.49 -2.88
CA ASP A 285 -9.89 15.79 -3.51
C ASP A 285 -9.88 15.36 -4.98
N GLU A 286 -9.80 14.05 -5.17
CA GLU A 286 -9.74 13.42 -6.49
C GLU A 286 -10.94 12.50 -6.71
N THR A 287 -11.18 12.16 -7.98
CA THR A 287 -12.24 11.21 -8.34
C THR A 287 -11.98 9.85 -7.70
N VAL A 288 -12.94 9.38 -6.90
CA VAL A 288 -12.91 8.09 -6.22
C VAL A 288 -12.89 6.93 -7.22
N ARG A 289 -12.00 5.96 -7.00
CA ARG A 289 -11.86 4.72 -7.79
C ARG A 289 -11.90 3.49 -6.88
N HIS A 290 -11.75 2.30 -7.45
CA HIS A 290 -11.72 1.07 -6.66
C HIS A 290 -10.50 0.98 -5.74
N ASP A 291 -9.41 1.64 -6.13
CA ASP A 291 -8.10 1.71 -5.47
C ASP A 291 -7.80 3.10 -4.88
N ARG A 292 -8.77 4.03 -4.89
CA ARG A 292 -8.59 5.42 -4.48
C ARG A 292 -9.75 5.90 -3.60
N GLN A 293 -9.43 6.48 -2.45
CA GLN A 293 -10.35 7.08 -1.51
C GLN A 293 -9.94 8.54 -1.26
N PRO A 294 -10.89 9.45 -0.95
CA PRO A 294 -10.57 10.85 -0.69
C PRO A 294 -9.75 11.03 0.59
N GLU A 295 -9.84 10.07 1.50
CA GLU A 295 -9.01 9.93 2.69
C GLU A 295 -8.40 8.53 2.70
N PHE A 296 -7.09 8.42 2.92
CA PHE A 296 -6.38 7.14 2.86
C PHE A 296 -5.18 7.14 3.82
N THR A 297 -4.69 5.95 4.15
CA THR A 297 -3.65 5.77 5.17
C THR A 297 -2.30 5.47 4.54
N GLN A 298 -1.27 6.20 4.96
CA GLN A 298 0.11 5.94 4.58
C GLN A 298 0.96 5.58 5.80
N LEU A 299 1.97 4.72 5.62
CA LEU A 299 3.11 4.68 6.51
C LEU A 299 4.17 5.58 5.90
N ASP A 300 4.35 6.75 6.50
CA ASP A 300 5.28 7.77 6.05
C ASP A 300 6.56 7.67 6.89
N ILE A 301 7.72 7.60 6.23
CA ILE A 301 9.03 7.37 6.84
C ILE A 301 10.02 8.39 6.27
N GLU A 302 10.89 8.94 7.13
CA GLU A 302 11.97 9.84 6.72
C GLU A 302 13.20 9.63 7.63
N LEU A 303 14.40 9.68 7.06
CA LEU A 303 15.67 9.54 7.77
C LEU A 303 16.66 10.63 7.35
N SER A 304 17.50 11.04 8.29
CA SER A 304 18.69 11.86 8.04
C SER A 304 19.90 10.99 7.72
N PHE A 305 20.89 11.57 7.02
CA PHE A 305 22.18 10.98 6.67
C PHE A 305 22.06 9.63 5.95
N VAL A 306 21.18 9.56 4.95
CA VAL A 306 20.77 8.32 4.29
C VAL A 306 20.91 8.42 2.77
N GLU A 307 21.27 7.30 2.14
CA GLU A 307 21.26 7.14 0.68
C GLU A 307 20.05 6.32 0.20
N ARG A 308 19.81 6.27 -1.11
CA ARG A 308 18.65 5.57 -1.68
C ARG A 308 18.65 4.09 -1.30
N GLU A 309 19.80 3.45 -1.39
CA GLU A 309 19.98 2.01 -1.17
C GLU A 309 19.71 1.62 0.30
N ASP A 310 19.99 2.52 1.26
CA ASP A 310 19.67 2.31 2.67
C ASP A 310 18.15 2.27 2.91
N ILE A 311 17.39 3.15 2.24
CA ILE A 311 15.93 3.20 2.34
C ILE A 311 15.32 1.96 1.69
N ILE A 312 15.82 1.55 0.53
CA ILE A 312 15.41 0.30 -0.13
C ILE A 312 15.56 -0.89 0.83
N LYS A 313 16.74 -1.04 1.44
CA LYS A 313 17.02 -2.11 2.40
C LYS A 313 16.10 -2.05 3.63
N LEU A 314 15.89 -0.86 4.19
CA LEU A 314 15.01 -0.66 5.34
C LEU A 314 13.59 -1.18 5.04
N ILE A 315 13.06 -0.87 3.86
CA ILE A 315 11.69 -1.23 3.49
C ILE A 315 11.57 -2.72 3.19
N GLU A 316 12.59 -3.33 2.58
CA GLU A 316 12.66 -4.78 2.40
C GLU A 316 12.62 -5.53 3.74
N GLU A 317 13.45 -5.11 4.70
CA GLU A 317 13.47 -5.70 6.05
C GLU A 317 12.14 -5.47 6.80
N LEU A 318 11.59 -4.24 6.71
CA LEU A 318 10.30 -3.89 7.30
C LEU A 318 9.16 -4.77 6.77
N LEU A 319 9.06 -4.93 5.45
CA LEU A 319 8.01 -5.73 4.83
C LEU A 319 8.18 -7.22 5.14
N LYS A 320 9.41 -7.75 5.12
CA LYS A 320 9.69 -9.14 5.50
C LYS A 320 9.34 -9.41 6.96
N PHE A 321 9.66 -8.49 7.87
CA PHE A 321 9.36 -8.61 9.30
C PHE A 321 7.85 -8.53 9.56
N SER A 322 7.18 -7.55 8.97
CA SER A 322 5.77 -7.26 9.25
C SER A 322 4.78 -8.13 8.47
N TRP A 323 5.26 -8.93 7.51
CA TRP A 323 4.40 -9.77 6.68
C TRP A 323 3.52 -10.72 7.52
N PRO A 324 2.21 -10.84 7.23
CA PRO A 324 1.32 -11.67 8.04
C PRO A 324 1.78 -13.12 8.10
N THR A 325 1.74 -13.72 9.29
CA THR A 325 2.15 -15.12 9.50
C THR A 325 1.27 -16.15 8.79
N SER A 326 0.10 -15.74 8.29
CA SER A 326 -0.78 -16.60 7.48
C SER A 326 -0.37 -16.68 6.01
N GLU A 327 0.53 -15.83 5.57
CA GLU A 327 1.03 -15.75 4.19
C GLU A 327 2.51 -16.09 4.13
N GLU A 328 2.99 -16.56 2.99
CA GLU A 328 4.42 -16.76 2.76
C GLU A 328 5.15 -15.41 2.76
N ARG A 329 6.25 -15.34 3.51
CA ARG A 329 7.04 -14.12 3.62
C ARG A 329 7.76 -13.84 2.30
N PRO A 330 7.88 -12.57 1.89
CA PRO A 330 8.59 -12.24 0.67
C PRO A 330 10.10 -12.45 0.87
N ASP A 331 10.74 -12.96 -0.18
CA ASP A 331 12.19 -13.04 -0.25
C ASP A 331 12.80 -11.67 -0.55
N ILE A 332 13.93 -11.39 0.10
CA ILE A 332 14.71 -10.15 -0.07
C ILE A 332 16.14 -10.55 -0.48
N PRO A 333 16.84 -9.73 -1.29
CA PRO A 333 16.42 -8.44 -1.82
C PRO A 333 15.34 -8.57 -2.91
N PHE A 334 14.52 -7.52 -3.08
CA PHE A 334 13.57 -7.46 -4.18
C PHE A 334 14.29 -7.18 -5.50
N LEU A 335 13.64 -7.51 -6.62
CA LEU A 335 14.16 -7.14 -7.93
C LEU A 335 14.22 -5.62 -8.05
N GLN A 336 15.23 -5.11 -8.77
CA GLN A 336 15.39 -3.69 -9.06
C GLN A 336 15.52 -3.48 -10.57
N MET A 337 14.89 -2.44 -11.09
CA MET A 337 14.87 -2.11 -12.51
C MET A 337 14.88 -0.59 -12.69
N THR A 338 15.56 -0.10 -13.73
CA THR A 338 15.51 1.33 -14.05
C THR A 338 14.14 1.67 -14.64
N PHE A 339 13.68 2.90 -14.47
CA PHE A 339 12.48 3.41 -15.14
C PHE A 339 12.58 3.21 -16.66
N HIS A 340 13.77 3.46 -17.23
CA HIS A 340 14.03 3.25 -18.64
C HIS A 340 13.77 1.80 -19.07
N ASP A 341 14.34 0.82 -18.34
CA ASP A 341 14.15 -0.60 -18.64
C ASP A 341 12.70 -1.04 -18.41
N ALA A 342 12.02 -0.51 -17.40
CA ALA A 342 10.62 -0.82 -17.12
C ALA A 342 9.72 -0.34 -18.28
N MET A 343 9.94 0.89 -18.74
CA MET A 343 9.25 1.44 -19.90
C MET A 343 9.57 0.66 -21.17
N LEU A 344 10.83 0.34 -21.45
CA LEU A 344 11.22 -0.38 -22.66
C LEU A 344 10.68 -1.81 -22.73
N ASN A 345 10.72 -2.54 -21.60
CA ASN A 345 10.36 -3.95 -21.55
C ASN A 345 8.87 -4.18 -21.29
N TYR A 346 8.17 -3.24 -20.65
CA TYR A 346 6.80 -3.43 -20.18
C TYR A 346 5.85 -2.27 -20.46
N GLY A 347 6.36 -1.13 -20.92
CA GLY A 347 5.52 0.03 -21.25
C GLY A 347 4.88 0.70 -20.04
N SER A 348 5.42 0.44 -18.85
CA SER A 348 4.91 0.96 -17.59
C SER A 348 6.01 1.02 -16.54
N ASP A 349 5.95 2.06 -15.72
CA ASP A 349 6.68 2.29 -14.47
C ASP A 349 6.19 1.45 -13.29
N LYS A 350 5.18 0.60 -13.49
CA LYS A 350 4.66 -0.35 -12.50
C LYS A 350 4.32 -1.67 -13.18
N PRO A 351 5.32 -2.37 -13.74
CA PRO A 351 5.06 -3.57 -14.51
C PRO A 351 4.59 -4.73 -13.63
N ASP A 352 3.62 -5.49 -14.13
CA ASP A 352 3.26 -6.78 -13.55
C ASP A 352 4.22 -7.86 -14.08
N LEU A 353 5.12 -8.32 -13.21
CA LEU A 353 6.17 -9.29 -13.53
C LEU A 353 5.71 -10.75 -13.43
N ARG A 354 4.45 -11.02 -13.05
CA ARG A 354 3.94 -12.39 -12.89
C ARG A 354 3.76 -13.15 -14.21
N PHE A 355 4.03 -12.53 -15.35
CA PHE A 355 3.94 -13.15 -16.66
C PHE A 355 5.00 -12.57 -17.61
N GLU A 356 5.55 -13.40 -18.48
CA GLU A 356 6.76 -13.03 -19.22
C GLU A 356 6.52 -11.96 -20.29
N SER A 357 5.51 -12.11 -21.16
CA SER A 357 5.25 -11.34 -22.39
C SER A 357 5.80 -9.90 -22.41
N LYS A 358 7.10 -9.76 -22.73
CA LYS A 358 7.81 -8.47 -22.79
C LYS A 358 7.54 -7.77 -24.11
N ILE A 359 7.78 -6.46 -24.12
CA ILE A 359 7.80 -5.65 -25.33
C ILE A 359 9.13 -5.88 -26.06
N CYS A 360 9.04 -6.27 -27.34
CA CYS A 360 10.17 -6.45 -28.24
C CYS A 360 10.23 -5.32 -29.26
N ASP A 361 11.42 -4.75 -29.46
CA ASP A 361 11.65 -3.73 -30.48
C ASP A 361 11.87 -4.34 -31.87
N VAL A 362 11.01 -3.97 -32.82
CA VAL A 362 11.07 -4.40 -34.23
C VAL A 362 11.26 -3.23 -35.19
N THR A 363 11.55 -2.03 -34.67
CA THR A 363 11.69 -0.78 -35.44
C THR A 363 12.69 -0.91 -36.57
N HIS A 364 13.83 -1.56 -36.30
CA HIS A 364 14.92 -1.78 -37.28
C HIS A 364 14.53 -2.67 -38.47
N LEU A 365 13.39 -3.36 -38.40
CA LEU A 365 12.87 -4.21 -39.48
C LEU A 365 11.97 -3.46 -40.47
N LEU A 366 11.53 -2.24 -40.12
CA LEU A 366 10.65 -1.41 -40.93
C LEU A 366 11.45 -0.44 -41.79
N ASN A 367 10.90 -0.09 -42.95
CA ASN A 367 11.41 1.01 -43.76
C ASN A 367 10.84 2.35 -43.23
N PRO A 368 11.68 3.27 -42.68
CA PRO A 368 11.18 4.50 -42.07
C PRO A 368 10.46 5.42 -43.06
N GLN A 369 10.92 5.46 -44.32
CA GLN A 369 10.37 6.37 -45.34
C GLN A 369 8.98 5.93 -45.82
N LYS A 370 8.72 4.62 -45.88
CA LYS A 370 7.42 4.09 -46.30
C LYS A 370 6.35 4.17 -45.21
N ASN A 371 6.79 4.08 -43.95
CA ASN A 371 5.90 3.96 -42.79
C ASN A 371 5.72 5.29 -42.02
N ALA A 372 6.39 6.38 -42.44
CA ALA A 372 6.29 7.71 -41.83
C ALA A 372 4.85 8.27 -41.83
N SER A 373 4.03 7.90 -42.81
CA SER A 373 2.63 8.33 -42.92
C SER A 373 1.75 7.86 -41.76
N ILE A 374 2.12 6.75 -41.08
CA ILE A 374 1.42 6.22 -39.91
C ILE A 374 1.50 7.20 -38.73
N CYS A 375 2.60 7.96 -38.62
CA CYS A 375 2.82 8.93 -37.54
C CYS A 375 2.29 10.34 -37.86
N GLN A 376 1.80 10.58 -39.09
CA GLN A 376 1.46 11.92 -39.59
C GLN A 376 2.61 12.94 -39.42
N GLN A 377 3.87 12.53 -39.64
CA GLN A 377 5.04 13.37 -39.38
C GLN A 377 5.91 13.61 -40.62
N GLU A 378 6.52 14.80 -40.66
CA GLU A 378 7.43 15.26 -41.72
C GLU A 378 8.90 14.84 -41.51
N VAL A 379 9.29 14.39 -40.30
CA VAL A 379 10.71 14.13 -39.95
C VAL A 379 11.00 12.62 -39.84
N PRO A 380 11.92 12.06 -40.66
CA PRO A 380 12.40 10.69 -40.53
C PRO A 380 13.23 10.51 -39.25
N GLY A 381 12.86 9.59 -38.35
CA GLY A 381 13.68 9.22 -37.18
C GLY A 381 12.91 9.00 -35.87
N GLU A 382 11.66 9.45 -35.77
CA GLU A 382 10.83 9.31 -34.56
C GLU A 382 9.86 8.10 -34.60
N LEU A 383 9.97 7.23 -35.61
CA LEU A 383 9.11 6.04 -35.73
C LEU A 383 9.59 4.94 -34.80
N SER A 384 8.69 4.39 -33.99
CA SER A 384 8.89 3.20 -33.16
C SER A 384 7.91 2.11 -33.57
N ALA A 385 8.38 0.88 -33.72
CA ALA A 385 7.54 -0.29 -33.93
C ALA A 385 7.92 -1.38 -32.93
N ARG A 386 6.95 -1.79 -32.13
CA ARG A 386 7.17 -2.74 -31.03
C ARG A 386 6.06 -3.77 -30.95
N ALA A 387 6.41 -4.96 -30.46
CA ALA A 387 5.50 -6.10 -30.44
C ALA A 387 5.49 -6.83 -29.10
N ILE A 388 4.36 -7.45 -28.78
CA ILE A 388 4.19 -8.39 -27.68
C ILE A 388 3.61 -9.69 -28.24
N ILE A 389 4.13 -10.83 -27.78
CA ILE A 389 3.58 -12.15 -28.08
C ILE A 389 2.93 -12.74 -26.82
N PHE A 390 1.70 -13.21 -26.97
CA PHE A 390 1.03 -14.09 -26.01
C PHE A 390 0.98 -15.51 -26.58
N PRO A 391 1.85 -16.41 -26.12
CA PRO A 391 1.92 -17.76 -26.67
C PRO A 391 0.62 -18.52 -26.51
N LYS A 392 0.20 -19.27 -27.54
CA LYS A 392 -1.00 -20.16 -27.53
C LYS A 392 -2.35 -19.46 -27.23
N ALA A 393 -2.40 -18.13 -27.25
CA ALA A 393 -3.57 -17.34 -26.87
C ALA A 393 -4.63 -17.21 -27.98
N ALA A 394 -4.32 -17.53 -29.25
CA ALA A 394 -5.19 -17.25 -30.40
C ALA A 394 -6.57 -17.93 -30.34
N SER A 395 -6.67 -19.09 -29.70
CA SER A 395 -7.92 -19.86 -29.58
C SER A 395 -8.85 -19.31 -28.50
N VAL A 396 -8.29 -18.63 -27.49
CA VAL A 396 -9.01 -18.11 -26.32
C VAL A 396 -9.50 -16.67 -26.59
N CYS A 397 -8.77 -15.92 -27.40
CA CYS A 397 -9.11 -14.53 -27.72
C CYS A 397 -10.36 -14.41 -28.61
N LYS A 398 -11.39 -13.77 -28.07
CA LYS A 398 -12.57 -13.34 -28.85
C LYS A 398 -12.29 -12.01 -29.55
N LYS A 399 -12.73 -11.89 -30.81
CA LYS A 399 -12.54 -10.66 -31.61
C LYS A 399 -13.09 -9.41 -30.94
N ASP A 400 -14.23 -9.51 -30.27
CA ASP A 400 -14.86 -8.35 -29.62
C ASP A 400 -14.04 -7.86 -28.43
N HIS A 401 -13.51 -8.76 -27.59
CA HIS A 401 -12.59 -8.38 -26.51
C HIS A 401 -11.32 -7.71 -27.05
N LEU A 402 -10.74 -8.20 -28.15
CA LEU A 402 -9.55 -7.56 -28.74
C LEU A 402 -9.85 -6.14 -29.25
N LYS A 403 -11.06 -5.89 -29.77
CA LYS A 403 -11.49 -4.54 -30.16
C LYS A 403 -11.66 -3.63 -28.94
N GLU A 404 -12.24 -4.12 -27.85
CA GLU A 404 -12.37 -3.38 -26.60
C GLU A 404 -11.00 -3.03 -26.02
N ILE A 405 -10.08 -4.00 -25.97
CA ILE A 405 -8.69 -3.79 -25.53
C ILE A 405 -8.00 -2.74 -26.40
N LYS A 406 -8.08 -2.88 -27.74
CA LYS A 406 -7.52 -1.88 -28.66
C LYS A 406 -8.10 -0.49 -28.40
N THR A 407 -9.42 -0.39 -28.22
CA THR A 407 -10.10 0.89 -28.02
C THR A 407 -9.67 1.57 -26.71
N GLU A 408 -9.55 0.80 -25.62
CA GLU A 408 -9.14 1.36 -24.34
C GLU A 408 -7.63 1.67 -24.31
N ALA A 409 -6.78 0.82 -24.92
CA ALA A 409 -5.33 1.05 -24.97
C ALA A 409 -4.94 2.28 -25.80
N MET A 410 -5.70 2.56 -26.86
CA MET A 410 -5.51 3.70 -27.77
C MET A 410 -6.23 4.98 -27.30
N LYS A 411 -6.85 4.96 -26.11
CA LYS A 411 -7.60 6.07 -25.57
C LYS A 411 -6.63 7.18 -25.18
N ASN A 412 -6.73 8.32 -25.87
CA ASN A 412 -5.85 9.50 -25.76
C ASN A 412 -4.51 9.41 -26.51
N THR A 413 -4.39 8.53 -27.50
CA THR A 413 -3.23 8.52 -28.41
C THR A 413 -3.66 8.89 -29.83
N ILE A 414 -2.87 9.72 -30.50
CA ILE A 414 -3.18 10.22 -31.84
C ILE A 414 -2.13 9.74 -32.86
N HIS A 415 -0.91 9.41 -32.40
CA HIS A 415 0.23 9.13 -33.26
C HIS A 415 0.73 7.69 -33.12
N SER A 416 -0.17 6.76 -32.85
CA SER A 416 0.12 5.32 -32.81
C SER A 416 -1.04 4.52 -33.42
N ASP A 417 -0.76 3.31 -33.89
CA ASP A 417 -1.77 2.32 -34.28
C ASP A 417 -1.39 0.95 -33.70
N LEU A 418 -2.37 0.30 -33.08
CA LEU A 418 -2.23 -1.00 -32.43
C LEU A 418 -2.95 -2.09 -33.25
N HIS A 419 -2.23 -3.12 -33.66
CA HIS A 419 -2.76 -4.29 -34.35
C HIS A 419 -2.71 -5.50 -33.43
N MET A 420 -3.86 -6.11 -33.16
CA MET A 420 -3.95 -7.35 -32.38
C MET A 420 -4.41 -8.48 -33.30
N VAL A 421 -3.53 -9.45 -33.54
CA VAL A 421 -3.72 -10.52 -34.53
C VAL A 421 -3.68 -11.88 -33.85
N PRO A 422 -4.84 -12.55 -33.68
CA PRO A 422 -4.87 -13.95 -33.27
C PRO A 422 -4.49 -14.84 -34.46
N ILE A 423 -3.37 -15.55 -34.35
CA ILE A 423 -2.74 -16.27 -35.47
C ILE A 423 -3.25 -17.70 -35.47
N LYS A 424 -4.33 -17.97 -36.21
CA LYS A 424 -4.82 -19.35 -36.39
C LYS A 424 -4.11 -20.04 -37.54
N LYS A 425 -3.73 -19.26 -38.55
CA LYS A 425 -2.90 -19.65 -39.68
C LYS A 425 -1.95 -18.50 -40.00
N PHE A 426 -0.74 -18.78 -40.50
CA PHE A 426 0.23 -17.72 -40.86
C PHE A 426 -0.34 -16.64 -41.81
N ARG A 427 -1.26 -17.01 -42.71
CA ARG A 427 -1.94 -16.06 -43.61
C ARG A 427 -2.73 -14.97 -42.88
N ASP A 428 -3.14 -15.20 -41.63
CA ASP A 428 -3.91 -14.24 -40.84
C ASP A 428 -3.07 -13.00 -40.53
N ILE A 429 -1.76 -13.16 -40.29
CA ILE A 429 -0.80 -12.06 -40.08
C ILE A 429 -0.76 -11.17 -41.32
N LYS A 430 -0.56 -11.78 -42.49
CA LYS A 430 -0.52 -11.06 -43.77
C LYS A 430 -1.83 -10.32 -44.02
N ASN A 431 -2.97 -10.97 -43.84
CA ASN A 431 -4.28 -10.35 -44.07
C ASN A 431 -4.54 -9.16 -43.14
N SER A 432 -4.05 -9.21 -41.90
CA SER A 432 -4.27 -8.14 -40.91
C SER A 432 -3.29 -6.98 -41.01
N LEU A 433 -2.06 -7.21 -41.51
CA LEU A 433 -1.00 -6.19 -41.51
C LEU A 433 -0.67 -5.64 -42.91
N GLN A 434 -1.11 -6.27 -44.00
CA GLN A 434 -0.78 -5.84 -45.38
C GLN A 434 -1.29 -4.44 -45.76
N SER A 435 -2.25 -3.88 -45.02
CA SER A 435 -2.70 -2.50 -45.22
C SER A 435 -1.74 -1.46 -44.64
N VAL A 436 -0.81 -1.89 -43.79
CA VAL A 436 0.10 -1.01 -43.03
C VAL A 436 1.56 -1.31 -43.32
N LEU A 437 1.92 -2.59 -43.51
CA LEU A 437 3.29 -3.05 -43.75
C LEU A 437 3.40 -3.83 -45.05
N SER A 438 4.58 -3.79 -45.67
CA SER A 438 4.89 -4.64 -46.82
C SER A 438 5.05 -6.11 -46.41
N VAL A 439 4.86 -7.02 -47.37
CA VAL A 439 5.01 -8.47 -47.13
C VAL A 439 6.42 -8.83 -46.66
N GLU A 440 7.44 -8.11 -47.14
CA GLU A 440 8.83 -8.31 -46.73
C GLU A 440 9.04 -7.94 -45.25
N GLU A 441 8.50 -6.81 -44.80
CA GLU A 441 8.58 -6.37 -43.40
C GLU A 441 7.82 -7.34 -42.48
N ILE A 442 6.63 -7.79 -42.90
CA ILE A 442 5.84 -8.78 -42.14
C ILE A 442 6.64 -10.07 -41.94
N ASN A 443 7.27 -10.60 -42.99
CA ASN A 443 8.08 -11.81 -42.88
C ASN A 443 9.29 -11.62 -41.95
N LYS A 444 9.99 -10.49 -42.06
CA LYS A 444 11.10 -10.15 -41.15
C LYS A 444 10.65 -10.12 -39.69
N ILE A 445 9.49 -9.52 -39.39
CA ILE A 445 8.93 -9.45 -38.04
C ILE A 445 8.57 -10.86 -37.52
N VAL A 446 7.91 -11.68 -38.35
CA VAL A 446 7.52 -13.04 -37.98
C VAL A 446 8.75 -13.90 -37.66
N ASP A 447 9.78 -13.83 -38.50
CA ASP A 447 11.02 -14.59 -38.33
C ASP A 447 11.78 -14.12 -37.08
N PHE A 448 11.89 -12.80 -36.87
CA PHE A 448 12.59 -12.21 -35.73
C PHE A 448 11.92 -12.56 -34.40
N LEU A 449 10.59 -12.44 -34.32
CA LEU A 449 9.81 -12.74 -33.13
C LEU A 449 9.54 -14.25 -32.96
N LYS A 450 9.93 -15.08 -33.93
CA LYS A 450 9.70 -16.54 -33.96
C LYS A 450 8.24 -16.91 -33.71
N VAL A 451 7.33 -16.17 -34.34
CA VAL A 451 5.89 -16.32 -34.11
C VAL A 451 5.39 -17.65 -34.68
N VAL A 452 4.54 -18.36 -33.94
CA VAL A 452 3.97 -19.64 -34.39
C VAL A 452 2.45 -19.59 -34.48
N GLU A 453 1.86 -20.56 -35.21
CA GLU A 453 0.41 -20.73 -35.20
C GLU A 453 -0.09 -21.08 -33.79
N GLY A 454 -1.14 -20.39 -33.36
CA GLY A 454 -1.68 -20.45 -32.01
C GLY A 454 -1.40 -19.19 -31.18
N ASP A 455 -0.46 -18.33 -31.59
CA ASP A 455 -0.09 -17.14 -30.82
C ASP A 455 -1.01 -15.93 -31.06
N LEU A 456 -1.08 -15.02 -30.10
CA LEU A 456 -1.59 -13.66 -30.31
C LEU A 456 -0.41 -12.70 -30.42
N LEU A 457 -0.34 -12.00 -31.56
CA LEU A 457 0.60 -10.91 -31.81
C LEU A 457 -0.08 -9.56 -31.57
N CYS A 458 0.50 -8.74 -30.70
CA CYS A 458 0.13 -7.34 -30.52
C CYS A 458 1.28 -6.48 -31.07
N LEU A 459 1.07 -5.78 -32.19
CA LEU A 459 2.06 -4.91 -32.83
C LEU A 459 1.58 -3.47 -32.76
N CYS A 460 2.40 -2.56 -32.24
CA CYS A 460 2.10 -1.13 -32.23
C CYS A 460 3.19 -0.35 -32.96
N ILE A 461 2.77 0.60 -33.79
CA ILE A 461 3.64 1.44 -34.64
C ILE A 461 3.24 2.89 -34.41
N GLY A 462 4.20 3.77 -34.15
CA GLY A 462 3.90 5.17 -33.80
C GLY A 462 5.06 5.92 -33.14
N LYS A 463 4.74 7.01 -32.44
CA LYS A 463 5.70 7.75 -31.60
C LYS A 463 6.22 6.88 -30.44
N PRO A 464 7.51 6.98 -30.05
CA PRO A 464 8.13 5.99 -29.18
C PRO A 464 7.47 5.88 -27.80
N LEU A 465 7.20 7.00 -27.14
CA LEU A 465 6.57 7.01 -25.82
C LEU A 465 5.10 6.55 -25.87
N GLU A 466 4.36 6.93 -26.91
CA GLU A 466 2.97 6.47 -27.10
C GLU A 466 2.92 4.96 -27.31
N VAL A 467 3.77 4.42 -28.20
CA VAL A 467 3.86 2.98 -28.49
C VAL A 467 4.10 2.17 -27.22
N LEU A 468 5.03 2.61 -26.37
CA LEU A 468 5.31 1.93 -25.09
C LEU A 468 4.10 1.97 -24.17
N LYS A 469 3.47 3.13 -23.96
CA LYS A 469 2.29 3.28 -23.09
C LYS A 469 1.10 2.43 -23.58
N VAL A 470 0.84 2.43 -24.89
CA VAL A 470 -0.22 1.63 -25.52
C VAL A 470 0.03 0.15 -25.32
N LEU A 471 1.24 -0.33 -25.60
CA LEU A 471 1.57 -1.75 -25.44
C LEU A 471 1.58 -2.18 -23.98
N GLY A 472 2.05 -1.34 -23.06
CA GLY A 472 2.01 -1.63 -21.63
C GLY A 472 0.58 -1.82 -21.10
N LEU A 473 -0.34 -0.94 -21.50
CA LEU A 473 -1.75 -1.08 -21.14
C LEU A 473 -2.40 -2.29 -21.85
N ALA A 474 -2.17 -2.45 -23.15
CA ALA A 474 -2.69 -3.59 -23.90
C ALA A 474 -2.19 -4.93 -23.34
N ARG A 475 -0.95 -4.98 -22.82
CA ARG A 475 -0.37 -6.16 -22.18
C ARG A 475 -1.19 -6.63 -20.99
N VAL A 476 -1.50 -5.73 -20.06
CA VAL A 476 -2.24 -6.04 -18.83
C VAL A 476 -3.71 -6.37 -19.15
N LEU A 477 -4.35 -5.60 -20.03
CA LEU A 477 -5.73 -5.85 -20.43
C LEU A 477 -5.90 -7.18 -21.17
N THR A 478 -4.91 -7.56 -21.99
CA THR A 478 -4.89 -8.86 -22.67
C THR A 478 -4.75 -10.00 -21.67
N ALA A 479 -3.85 -9.87 -20.69
CA ALA A 479 -3.72 -10.86 -19.62
C ALA A 479 -5.04 -11.03 -18.83
N ASP A 480 -5.70 -9.92 -18.45
CA ASP A 480 -6.99 -9.96 -17.76
C ASP A 480 -8.09 -10.66 -18.59
N ALA A 481 -8.14 -10.37 -19.89
CA ALA A 481 -9.10 -10.99 -20.79
C ALA A 481 -8.83 -12.49 -21.00
N LEU A 482 -7.56 -12.91 -21.05
CA LEU A 482 -7.18 -14.32 -21.16
C LEU A 482 -7.60 -15.10 -19.89
N GLU A 483 -7.30 -14.55 -18.72
CA GLU A 483 -7.64 -15.16 -17.43
C GLU A 483 -9.15 -15.24 -17.22
N ALA A 484 -9.90 -14.21 -17.63
CA ALA A 484 -11.36 -14.23 -17.60
C ALA A 484 -11.97 -15.33 -18.48
N ASN A 485 -11.26 -15.80 -19.50
CA ASN A 485 -11.67 -16.92 -20.36
C ASN A 485 -11.04 -18.26 -19.92
N GLY A 486 -10.44 -18.33 -18.74
CA GLY A 486 -9.86 -19.56 -18.17
C GLY A 486 -8.44 -19.89 -18.64
N PHE A 487 -7.75 -18.97 -19.34
CA PHE A 487 -6.36 -19.13 -19.73
C PHE A 487 -5.47 -18.34 -18.77
N MET A 488 -4.95 -19.02 -17.76
CA MET A 488 -4.08 -18.41 -16.75
C MET A 488 -2.72 -18.05 -17.34
N VAL A 489 -2.33 -16.77 -17.23
CA VAL A 489 -1.01 -16.29 -17.69
C VAL A 489 -0.14 -15.80 -16.55
N ARG A 490 -0.75 -15.29 -15.47
CA ARG A 490 -0.03 -14.84 -14.28
C ARG A 490 0.26 -15.99 -13.33
N GLU A 491 1.47 -15.98 -12.79
CA GLU A 491 1.84 -16.75 -11.62
C GLU A 491 1.07 -16.28 -10.38
N VAL A 492 0.91 -17.19 -9.41
CA VAL A 492 0.19 -16.92 -8.16
C VAL A 492 1.06 -16.15 -7.16
N GLU A 493 2.38 -16.32 -7.24
CA GLU A 493 3.35 -15.71 -6.33
C GLU A 493 3.40 -14.19 -6.48
N ASN A 494 3.60 -13.51 -5.34
CA ASN A 494 3.77 -12.07 -5.30
C ASN A 494 5.14 -11.68 -5.87
N ARG A 495 5.17 -10.71 -6.79
CA ARG A 495 6.39 -10.16 -7.38
C ARG A 495 6.57 -8.71 -6.94
N PHE A 496 7.55 -8.50 -6.04
CA PHE A 496 8.03 -7.18 -5.65
C PHE A 496 9.09 -6.68 -6.63
N LEU A 497 9.07 -5.37 -6.89
CA LEU A 497 10.00 -4.71 -7.78
C LEU A 497 10.24 -3.27 -7.33
N TRP A 498 11.50 -2.88 -7.21
CA TRP A 498 11.91 -1.48 -7.14
C TRP A 498 12.08 -0.93 -8.55
N ILE A 499 11.45 0.21 -8.83
CA ILE A 499 11.80 1.04 -9.97
C ILE A 499 12.65 2.20 -9.47
N VAL A 500 13.76 2.48 -10.14
CA VAL A 500 14.70 3.56 -9.81
C VAL A 500 15.07 4.37 -11.05
N ASP A 501 15.85 5.44 -10.89
CA ASP A 501 16.39 6.25 -11.99
C ASP A 501 15.29 6.86 -12.87
N PHE A 502 14.24 7.35 -12.24
CA PHE A 502 13.18 8.08 -12.90
C PHE A 502 13.68 9.41 -13.47
N PRO A 503 13.07 9.93 -14.54
CA PRO A 503 13.28 11.32 -14.94
C PRO A 503 12.88 12.25 -13.80
N LEU A 504 13.63 13.34 -13.62
CA LEU A 504 13.31 14.36 -12.62
C LEU A 504 12.15 15.25 -13.07
N PHE A 505 12.08 15.51 -14.38
CA PHE A 505 11.09 16.39 -14.99
C PHE A 505 10.32 15.69 -16.12
N GLU A 506 9.08 16.15 -16.34
CA GLU A 506 8.25 15.83 -17.48
C GLU A 506 7.86 17.11 -18.23
N GLU A 507 7.52 16.99 -19.51
CA GLU A 507 7.03 18.12 -20.30
C GLU A 507 5.51 18.29 -20.13
N SER A 508 5.05 19.53 -19.90
CA SER A 508 3.63 19.86 -19.72
C SER A 508 2.79 19.81 -21.01
N GLY A 509 3.42 19.56 -22.15
CA GLY A 509 2.83 19.66 -23.49
C GLY A 509 2.67 21.11 -24.00
N MET A 510 2.93 22.12 -23.16
CA MET A 510 2.96 23.54 -23.52
C MET A 510 4.40 24.09 -23.52
N GLY A 511 5.41 23.21 -23.52
CA GLY A 511 6.83 23.57 -23.51
C GLY A 511 7.38 23.95 -22.12
N SER A 512 6.59 23.83 -21.04
CA SER A 512 7.06 24.04 -19.66
C SER A 512 7.38 22.72 -18.96
N LEU A 513 8.25 22.76 -17.95
CA LEU A 513 8.61 21.60 -17.15
C LEU A 513 7.63 21.39 -16.00
N LEU A 514 7.33 20.13 -15.72
CA LEU A 514 6.65 19.66 -14.52
C LEU A 514 7.59 18.73 -13.77
N SER A 515 7.47 18.68 -12.44
CA SER A 515 8.15 17.66 -11.65
C SER A 515 7.51 16.29 -11.94
N ALA A 516 8.32 15.28 -12.25
CA ALA A 516 7.83 13.92 -12.50
C ALA A 516 7.17 13.27 -11.28
N HIS A 517 7.66 13.60 -10.07
CA HIS A 517 7.10 13.08 -8.82
C HIS A 517 6.73 14.20 -7.84
N HIS A 518 7.71 14.80 -7.16
CA HIS A 518 7.51 16.01 -6.37
C HIS A 518 8.74 16.93 -6.45
N PRO A 519 8.57 18.26 -6.27
CA PRO A 519 9.61 19.23 -6.57
C PRO A 519 10.80 19.24 -5.58
N PHE A 520 10.71 18.46 -4.50
CA PHE A 520 11.76 18.33 -3.48
C PHE A 520 12.76 17.20 -3.75
N THR A 521 12.70 16.54 -4.91
CA THR A 521 13.52 15.36 -5.23
C THR A 521 14.94 15.77 -5.62
N GLN A 522 15.95 15.16 -5.00
CA GLN A 522 17.36 15.37 -5.32
C GLN A 522 17.65 14.88 -6.76
N PRO A 523 18.22 15.74 -7.63
CA PRO A 523 18.73 15.29 -8.92
C PRO A 523 19.85 14.27 -8.75
N HIS A 524 19.97 13.34 -9.69
CA HIS A 524 21.05 12.37 -9.70
C HIS A 524 22.40 13.09 -9.80
N PRO A 525 23.38 12.79 -8.92
CA PRO A 525 24.66 13.52 -8.88
C PRO A 525 25.39 13.58 -10.24
N ASP A 526 25.37 12.46 -10.98
CA ASP A 526 26.01 12.37 -12.31
C ASP A 526 25.36 13.28 -13.37
N ASP A 527 24.08 13.65 -13.18
CA ASP A 527 23.29 14.37 -14.17
C ASP A 527 23.16 15.87 -13.84
N MET A 528 23.76 16.33 -12.74
CA MET A 528 23.69 17.73 -12.29
C MET A 528 24.07 18.74 -13.37
N HIS A 529 25.04 18.38 -14.23
CA HIS A 529 25.51 19.21 -15.33
C HIS A 529 24.46 19.45 -16.44
N LEU A 530 23.41 18.63 -16.49
CA LEU A 530 22.35 18.71 -17.50
C LEU A 530 21.18 19.59 -17.05
N LEU A 531 21.12 20.03 -15.78
CA LEU A 531 19.99 20.80 -15.24
C LEU A 531 19.72 22.10 -16.03
N GLU A 532 20.78 22.77 -16.47
CA GLU A 532 20.67 24.02 -17.25
C GLU A 532 20.47 23.77 -18.75
N SER A 533 21.16 22.76 -19.30
CA SER A 533 21.22 22.55 -20.75
C SER A 533 20.13 21.64 -21.29
N GLU A 534 19.84 20.53 -20.60
CA GLU A 534 18.94 19.47 -21.05
C GLU A 534 18.14 18.88 -19.86
N PRO A 535 17.31 19.68 -19.16
CA PRO A 535 16.67 19.26 -17.90
C PRO A 535 15.83 18.00 -18.01
N LEU A 536 15.20 17.74 -19.17
CA LEU A 536 14.40 16.52 -19.41
C LEU A 536 15.23 15.22 -19.40
N LYS A 537 16.57 15.30 -19.49
CA LYS A 537 17.47 14.13 -19.40
C LYS A 537 17.96 13.86 -17.99
N VAL A 538 17.70 14.76 -17.04
CA VAL A 538 18.15 14.63 -15.65
C VAL A 538 17.34 13.55 -14.95
N ARG A 539 18.02 12.55 -14.37
CA ARG A 539 17.39 11.58 -13.48
C ARG A 539 17.21 12.17 -12.08
N GLY A 540 16.18 11.73 -11.37
CA GLY A 540 16.00 11.98 -9.95
C GLY A 540 16.42 10.78 -9.11
N LEU A 541 16.84 11.02 -7.87
CA LEU A 541 17.01 9.98 -6.85
C LEU A 541 15.64 9.55 -6.25
N HIS A 542 14.68 9.32 -7.14
CA HIS A 542 13.34 8.81 -6.86
C HIS A 542 13.30 7.29 -7.05
N TYR A 543 12.44 6.63 -6.29
CA TYR A 543 12.26 5.19 -6.31
C TYR A 543 10.83 4.81 -5.91
N ASP A 544 10.26 3.85 -6.63
CA ASP A 544 8.94 3.30 -6.36
C ASP A 544 9.01 1.81 -6.08
N LEU A 545 8.24 1.37 -5.09
CA LEU A 545 8.01 -0.03 -4.79
C LEU A 545 6.72 -0.49 -5.45
N VAL A 546 6.84 -1.50 -6.30
CA VAL A 546 5.75 -2.10 -7.07
C VAL A 546 5.51 -3.52 -6.57
N LEU A 547 4.24 -3.88 -6.40
CA LEU A 547 3.79 -5.24 -6.14
C LEU A 547 2.73 -5.61 -7.17
N ASN A 548 2.99 -6.66 -7.96
CA ASN A 548 2.02 -7.23 -8.92
C ASN A 548 1.42 -6.19 -9.89
N GLY A 549 2.25 -5.26 -10.37
CA GLY A 549 1.83 -4.19 -11.27
C GLY A 549 1.10 -3.01 -10.62
N SER A 550 1.11 -2.94 -9.28
CA SER A 550 0.58 -1.81 -8.53
C SER A 550 1.69 -1.15 -7.73
N GLU A 551 1.83 0.17 -7.85
CA GLU A 551 2.68 0.97 -6.97
C GLU A 551 2.14 0.91 -5.53
N ILE A 552 2.96 0.48 -4.59
CA ILE A 552 2.59 0.31 -3.18
C ILE A 552 3.28 1.29 -2.25
N GLY A 553 4.32 1.95 -2.75
CA GLY A 553 4.97 3.06 -2.09
C GLY A 553 5.94 3.74 -3.03
N GLY A 554 6.31 4.96 -2.66
CA GLY A 554 7.17 5.82 -3.45
C GLY A 554 7.91 6.81 -2.56
N GLY A 555 9.11 7.19 -2.97
CA GLY A 555 10.01 7.97 -2.14
C GLY A 555 11.17 8.53 -2.93
N SER A 556 11.89 9.47 -2.32
CA SER A 556 13.12 9.99 -2.91
C SER A 556 14.07 10.52 -1.85
N ILE A 557 15.33 10.64 -2.24
CA ILE A 557 16.27 11.51 -1.54
C ILE A 557 15.85 12.96 -1.78
N ARG A 558 15.87 13.76 -0.71
CA ARG A 558 15.40 15.16 -0.75
C ARG A 558 16.55 16.09 -1.05
N ILE A 559 16.21 17.22 -1.66
CA ILE A 559 17.14 18.34 -1.79
C ILE A 559 17.35 18.94 -0.40
N SER A 560 18.58 18.86 0.11
CA SER A 560 18.98 19.50 1.37
C SER A 560 19.57 20.91 1.16
N ASP A 561 19.95 21.27 -0.07
CA ASP A 561 20.53 22.58 -0.39
C ASP A 561 19.45 23.61 -0.79
N ALA A 562 19.38 24.70 -0.04
CA ALA A 562 18.36 25.73 -0.25
C ALA A 562 18.51 26.48 -1.57
N HIS A 563 19.73 26.62 -2.10
CA HIS A 563 19.97 27.31 -3.37
C HIS A 563 19.47 26.46 -4.55
N LEU A 564 19.80 25.17 -4.56
CA LEU A 564 19.32 24.21 -5.53
C LEU A 564 17.79 24.08 -5.48
N GLN A 565 17.21 24.03 -4.28
CA GLN A 565 15.75 23.95 -4.14
C GLN A 565 15.06 25.19 -4.72
N LYS A 566 15.60 26.39 -4.46
CA LYS A 566 15.08 27.65 -5.04
C LYS A 566 15.20 27.65 -6.55
N TYR A 567 16.35 27.22 -7.08
CA TYR A 567 16.60 27.15 -8.53
C TYR A 567 15.59 26.22 -9.23
N ILE A 568 15.39 25.01 -8.69
CA ILE A 568 14.41 24.06 -9.24
C ILE A 568 12.98 24.63 -9.19
N LEU A 569 12.58 25.23 -8.06
CA LEU A 569 11.21 25.74 -7.91
C LEU A 569 10.93 26.97 -8.78
N ASN A 570 11.81 27.97 -8.78
CA ASN A 570 11.57 29.25 -9.43
C ASN A 570 12.01 29.23 -10.90
N ASP A 571 13.22 28.78 -11.19
CA ASP A 571 13.85 28.93 -12.50
C ASP A 571 13.48 27.80 -13.45
N LEU A 572 13.33 26.56 -12.95
CA LEU A 572 12.95 25.42 -13.79
C LEU A 572 11.44 25.16 -13.83
N LEU A 573 10.78 25.13 -12.66
CA LEU A 573 9.36 24.79 -12.54
C LEU A 573 8.42 26.00 -12.55
N HIS A 574 8.96 27.23 -12.42
CA HIS A 574 8.19 28.47 -12.38
C HIS A 574 7.05 28.47 -11.34
N LEU A 575 7.29 27.85 -10.18
CA LEU A 575 6.33 27.76 -9.08
C LEU A 575 6.46 28.96 -8.13
N ASP A 576 5.31 29.44 -7.61
CA ASP A 576 5.31 30.45 -6.55
C ASP A 576 5.80 29.85 -5.22
N THR A 577 7.00 30.26 -4.82
CA THR A 577 7.66 29.81 -3.59
C THR A 577 7.23 30.57 -2.33
N SER A 578 6.38 31.59 -2.44
CA SER A 578 5.90 32.38 -1.29
C SER A 578 5.23 31.53 -0.20
N THR A 579 4.62 30.42 -0.61
CA THR A 579 3.94 29.45 0.25
C THR A 579 4.87 28.40 0.87
N LEU A 580 6.11 28.30 0.37
CA LEU A 580 7.13 27.33 0.77
C LEU A 580 8.31 27.98 1.50
N GLN A 581 8.24 29.29 1.79
CA GLN A 581 9.34 30.04 2.37
C GLN A 581 9.83 29.43 3.70
N HIS A 582 8.92 28.93 4.54
CA HIS A 582 9.29 28.27 5.81
C HIS A 582 10.14 27.00 5.61
N LEU A 583 9.90 26.25 4.54
CA LEU A 583 10.68 25.06 4.20
C LEU A 583 12.06 25.49 3.69
N ILE A 584 12.09 26.45 2.76
CA ILE A 584 13.32 26.96 2.14
C ILE A 584 14.25 27.62 3.18
N ASP A 585 13.67 28.39 4.12
CA ASP A 585 14.39 28.98 5.25
C ASP A 585 14.95 27.86 6.13
N GLY A 586 14.14 26.83 6.43
CA GLY A 586 14.58 25.65 7.17
C GLY A 586 15.76 24.93 6.50
N LEU A 587 15.74 24.76 5.17
CA LEU A 587 16.85 24.16 4.42
C LEU A 587 18.17 24.94 4.61
N SER A 588 18.08 26.26 4.72
CA SER A 588 19.23 27.16 4.87
C SER A 588 19.86 27.11 6.27
N LEU A 589 19.21 26.49 7.24
CA LEU A 589 19.64 26.44 8.65
C LEU A 589 20.42 25.16 9.01
N GLY A 590 21.15 24.61 8.04
CA GLY A 590 21.94 23.40 8.23
C GLY A 590 21.11 22.11 8.11
N CYS A 591 20.28 22.03 7.06
CA CYS A 591 19.51 20.81 6.78
C CYS A 591 20.44 19.62 6.47
N PRO A 592 20.28 18.48 7.15
CA PRO A 592 21.06 17.29 6.82
C PRO A 592 20.63 16.71 5.47
N PRO A 593 21.51 15.98 4.76
CA PRO A 593 21.06 15.07 3.70
C PRO A 593 20.00 14.14 4.28
N HIS A 594 18.87 13.98 3.59
CA HIS A 594 17.76 13.18 4.10
C HIS A 594 16.95 12.59 2.96
N GLY A 595 16.22 11.53 3.26
CA GLY A 595 15.39 10.82 2.31
C GLY A 595 14.32 10.02 3.01
N GLY A 596 13.30 9.63 2.25
CA GLY A 596 12.23 8.83 2.82
C GLY A 596 11.27 8.29 1.79
N ILE A 597 10.23 7.63 2.29
CA ILE A 597 9.27 6.87 1.50
C ILE A 597 7.92 6.87 2.19
N ALA A 598 6.85 6.81 1.40
CA ALA A 598 5.51 6.58 1.91
C ALA A 598 4.94 5.28 1.32
N LEU A 599 4.45 4.36 2.17
CA LEU A 599 3.74 3.16 1.74
C LEU A 599 2.22 3.38 1.81
N GLY A 600 1.51 3.09 0.73
CA GLY A 600 0.05 3.09 0.66
C GLY A 600 -0.54 1.87 1.37
N LEU A 601 -0.80 1.99 2.67
CA LEU A 601 -1.22 0.85 3.51
C LEU A 601 -2.56 0.24 3.11
N ASP A 602 -3.51 1.07 2.65
CA ASP A 602 -4.81 0.57 2.17
C ASP A 602 -4.64 -0.36 0.95
N ARG A 603 -3.73 0.01 0.04
CA ARG A 603 -3.44 -0.78 -1.14
C ARG A 603 -2.69 -2.05 -0.75
N LEU A 604 -1.64 -1.95 0.05
CA LEU A 604 -0.85 -3.09 0.53
C LEU A 604 -1.73 -4.16 1.19
N VAL A 605 -2.58 -3.76 2.14
CA VAL A 605 -3.50 -4.70 2.82
C VAL A 605 -4.50 -5.31 1.83
N ALA A 606 -4.98 -4.55 0.84
CA ALA A 606 -5.90 -5.07 -0.16
C ALA A 606 -5.26 -6.17 -1.01
N MET A 607 -3.99 -6.01 -1.41
CA MET A 607 -3.25 -7.04 -2.15
C MET A 607 -2.98 -8.27 -1.29
N ILE A 608 -2.55 -8.08 -0.04
CA ILE A 608 -2.33 -9.20 0.90
C ILE A 608 -3.63 -10.00 1.11
N CYS A 609 -4.77 -9.33 1.23
CA CYS A 609 -6.07 -9.98 1.37
C CYS A 609 -6.65 -10.51 0.04
N GLY A 610 -6.01 -10.30 -1.10
CA GLY A 610 -6.50 -10.70 -2.42
C GLY A 610 -7.82 -10.01 -2.82
N VAL A 611 -8.09 -8.81 -2.31
CA VAL A 611 -9.33 -8.07 -2.59
C VAL A 611 -9.11 -6.99 -3.64
N LYS A 612 -10.02 -6.89 -4.61
CA LYS A 612 -9.90 -5.95 -5.73
C LYS A 612 -10.07 -4.48 -5.34
N SER A 613 -10.78 -4.19 -4.25
CA SER A 613 -11.04 -2.81 -3.82
C SER A 613 -10.52 -2.57 -2.42
N ILE A 614 -9.85 -1.42 -2.23
CA ILE A 614 -9.40 -0.96 -0.91
C ILE A 614 -10.57 -0.68 0.04
N ARG A 615 -11.80 -0.55 -0.47
CA ARG A 615 -13.01 -0.43 0.37
C ARG A 615 -13.23 -1.67 1.25
N GLU A 616 -12.72 -2.84 0.88
CA GLU A 616 -12.83 -4.05 1.69
C GLU A 616 -11.85 -4.07 2.87
N VAL A 617 -10.84 -3.18 2.89
CA VAL A 617 -9.85 -3.09 3.96
C VAL A 617 -9.99 -1.86 4.86
N ILE A 618 -10.95 -1.00 4.55
CA ILE A 618 -11.30 0.20 5.32
C ILE A 618 -12.59 -0.07 6.07
N ALA A 619 -12.67 0.29 7.36
CA ALA A 619 -13.86 0.01 8.17
C ALA A 619 -15.12 0.70 7.61
N PHE A 620 -15.02 2.00 7.33
CA PHE A 620 -16.11 2.85 6.81
C PHE A 620 -15.63 3.64 5.58
N PRO A 621 -15.53 3.00 4.41
CA PRO A 621 -15.07 3.66 3.19
C PRO A 621 -16.15 4.57 2.60
N LYS A 622 -15.74 5.51 1.76
CA LYS A 622 -16.64 6.24 0.88
C LYS A 622 -17.00 5.38 -0.33
N GLY A 623 -18.29 5.37 -0.69
CA GLY A 623 -18.82 4.71 -1.87
C GLY A 623 -18.51 5.46 -3.16
N LEU A 624 -19.30 5.20 -4.20
CA LEU A 624 -19.19 5.90 -5.48
C LEU A 624 -19.40 7.42 -5.28
N LYS A 625 -18.68 8.23 -6.06
CA LYS A 625 -18.71 9.70 -6.00
C LYS A 625 -18.31 10.29 -4.64
N GLY A 626 -17.55 9.55 -3.81
CA GLY A 626 -17.04 10.05 -2.52
C GLY A 626 -18.09 10.21 -1.43
N LYS A 627 -19.29 9.65 -1.61
CA LYS A 627 -20.36 9.73 -0.62
C LYS A 627 -20.24 8.65 0.44
N ASP A 628 -20.75 8.92 1.63
CA ASP A 628 -21.01 7.94 2.68
C ASP A 628 -22.51 7.59 2.67
N PRO A 629 -22.92 6.43 2.15
CA PRO A 629 -24.31 6.00 2.14
C PRO A 629 -24.86 5.63 3.51
N MET A 630 -24.00 5.39 4.51
CA MET A 630 -24.40 5.03 5.87
C MET A 630 -24.87 6.27 6.62
N ALA A 631 -24.05 7.33 6.63
CA ALA A 631 -24.35 8.58 7.34
C ALA A 631 -25.05 9.62 6.46
N GLY A 632 -25.05 9.45 5.14
CA GLY A 632 -25.58 10.43 4.20
C GLY A 632 -24.64 11.61 3.93
N ALA A 633 -23.33 11.42 4.09
CA ALA A 633 -22.33 12.48 3.87
C ALA A 633 -21.85 12.53 2.40
N PRO A 634 -21.40 13.68 1.88
CA PRO A 634 -21.53 15.01 2.48
C PRO A 634 -23.00 15.47 2.54
N ALA A 635 -23.31 16.31 3.52
CA ALA A 635 -24.62 16.93 3.71
C ALA A 635 -24.56 18.42 3.32
N PRO A 636 -25.70 19.04 2.94
CA PRO A 636 -25.74 20.48 2.70
C PRO A 636 -25.36 21.26 3.97
N LEU A 637 -24.65 22.36 3.78
CA LEU A 637 -24.29 23.28 4.86
C LEU A 637 -25.57 23.84 5.49
N THR A 638 -25.61 24.02 6.82
CA THR A 638 -26.72 24.71 7.48
C THR A 638 -26.55 26.23 7.35
N LYS A 639 -27.65 26.97 7.50
CA LYS A 639 -27.60 28.44 7.51
C LYS A 639 -26.72 28.96 8.66
N GLU A 640 -26.83 28.35 9.84
CA GLU A 640 -26.05 28.71 11.02
C GLU A 640 -24.53 28.48 10.82
N ASP A 641 -24.16 27.35 10.21
CA ASP A 641 -22.76 27.09 9.87
C ASP A 641 -22.24 28.11 8.83
N ALA A 642 -23.05 28.40 7.80
CA ALA A 642 -22.67 29.37 6.77
C ALA A 642 -22.45 30.77 7.38
N GLU A 643 -23.29 31.21 8.31
CA GLU A 643 -23.12 32.47 9.04
C GLU A 643 -21.87 32.45 9.92
N THR A 644 -21.63 31.36 10.64
CA THR A 644 -20.45 31.16 11.51
C THR A 644 -19.14 31.28 10.73
N TYR A 645 -19.08 30.66 9.55
CA TYR A 645 -17.90 30.67 8.69
C TYR A 645 -17.91 31.80 7.65
N LYS A 646 -18.92 32.68 7.68
CA LYS A 646 -19.10 33.81 6.77
C LYS A 646 -19.04 33.38 5.29
N LEU A 647 -19.63 32.24 4.99
CA LEU A 647 -19.74 31.68 3.65
C LEU A 647 -21.05 32.11 2.98
N PRO A 648 -21.08 32.29 1.65
CA PRO A 648 -22.32 32.55 0.94
C PRO A 648 -23.28 31.37 1.10
N PHE A 649 -24.51 31.66 1.48
CA PHE A 649 -25.58 30.67 1.62
C PHE A 649 -26.67 30.92 0.60
N SER A 650 -26.84 30.01 -0.35
CA SER A 650 -27.97 30.01 -1.28
C SER A 650 -28.93 28.88 -0.91
N HIS A 651 -30.22 29.18 -0.80
CA HIS A 651 -31.26 28.16 -0.82
C HIS A 651 -31.28 27.53 -2.21
N CYS A 652 -30.62 26.37 -2.37
CA CYS A 652 -30.82 25.50 -3.52
C CYS A 652 -32.02 24.60 -3.32
#